data_AF-A0A4Y7K580-F1
#
_entry.id   AF-A0A4Y7K580-F1
#
_cell.length_a   1.000
_cell.length_b   1.000
_cell.length_c   1.000
_cell.angle_alpha   90.00
_cell.angle_beta   90.00
_cell.angle_gamma   90.00
#
_symmetry.space_group_name_H-M   'P 1'
#
loop_
_entity.id
_entity.type
_entity.pdbx_description
1 polymer ?
#
loop_
_entity_poly.entity_id
_entity_poly.type
_entity_poly.pdbx_seq_one_letter_code
_entity_poly.pdbx_strand_id
1 'polypeptide(L)'
;MDVVDVAFIQPIEHRPEPNVIVEAVEIPLIDLSPLLHPDDSTEAQRNDLATEVGRACREWGFFHVINHGVPFDLQHRVEVAVKKFFGLPSEEKRKVQRDEVNPLGYYDTEYTKNIRDWKEVFDFMVKDPTIIPASHELHDNELQELRKKWPDNPFELREVCQEYASAVENLSIKLLELVALSLGLPEKRLNGYFNQNNTSFIRLQHYPPCPAPHLALGVGRHKDGGALTILAQDDVGGLEVKRKIQGGLGQGESHSRFFCYQCWRHYSGNSLKLKFPFLFLIAAESMFFVWTNDEYESPEHGVMVNSKKDRFSIPFSLNPAHDVMIKPLDEFISTENSSKYKEYNWGKFLKTRRLSNFKKLDVENLQIHHFKQSVDVAFVQPLEHRPKPNNSAEIVEGIPVIDLFQLTQNYQSSGSIDAQTEIVSKIGNACRDWGFFQVINHGVPCELQQRVDATVKKFFDLSPEERRKVKRDETNPLGYYDTEHTKNVRDWKEVFDFTVIDPMVLPAASCQVHDQNYELHELRNQWPTYPPEFREVCEEYAKAMEKLSFKLLEIMALSLGLPEKRLNGYFDDEHTSFIRFNHYPPCPTPHLALGVGHHKDSGALTVLAQDDVGGLEVKRKTDGEWIKVMPIAGSYIINVGDIIQVWSNDEYGSAEHRVVVNSERERFSIPFFFNPSHTVMVKPLDELINDQNPAKYKEYNWGKFFKTRKISDFKKLDVENIQVHHFKESD
;
A
#
# COMPACT_ATOMS: atom_id res chain seq x y z
N MET A 1 -7.87 -10.30 28.10
CA MET A 1 -7.34 -9.33 27.11
C MET A 1 -8.39 -9.28 26.02
N ASP A 2 -8.98 -8.11 25.82
CA ASP A 2 -10.13 -7.92 24.94
C ASP A 2 -9.71 -8.11 23.49
N VAL A 3 -10.04 -9.28 22.94
CA VAL A 3 -9.68 -9.67 21.57
C VAL A 3 -10.69 -9.06 20.60
N VAL A 4 -10.25 -8.09 19.81
CA VAL A 4 -10.97 -7.63 18.60
C VAL A 4 -10.34 -8.30 17.39
N ASP A 5 -11.17 -8.81 16.47
CA ASP A 5 -10.73 -9.40 15.21
C ASP A 5 -9.86 -8.39 14.43
N VAL A 6 -8.72 -8.87 13.94
CA VAL A 6 -7.72 -8.09 13.20
C VAL A 6 -8.32 -7.33 12.01
N ALA A 7 -9.43 -7.80 11.44
CA ALA A 7 -10.13 -7.14 10.36
C ALA A 7 -10.65 -5.74 10.73
N PHE A 8 -10.90 -5.47 12.02
CA PHE A 8 -11.42 -4.18 12.51
C PHE A 8 -10.33 -3.25 13.04
N ILE A 9 -9.08 -3.73 13.15
CA ILE A 9 -8.00 -2.98 13.77
C ILE A 9 -7.48 -1.93 12.79
N GLN A 10 -7.58 -0.66 13.19
CA GLN A 10 -7.02 0.46 12.46
C GLN A 10 -5.47 0.44 12.53
N PRO A 11 -4.77 0.82 11.44
CA PRO A 11 -3.36 1.19 11.45
C PRO A 11 -3.08 2.22 12.54
N ILE A 12 -1.86 2.22 13.10
CA ILE A 12 -1.52 3.01 14.28
C ILE A 12 -1.82 4.50 14.06
N GLU A 13 -1.49 5.03 12.89
CA GLU A 13 -1.72 6.39 12.41
C GLU A 13 -3.20 6.77 12.22
N HIS A 14 -4.09 5.77 12.24
CA HIS A 14 -5.54 5.91 12.08
C HIS A 14 -6.32 5.41 13.29
N ARG A 15 -5.63 4.92 14.33
CA ARG A 15 -6.28 4.54 15.57
C ARG A 15 -6.86 5.77 16.25
N PRO A 16 -8.00 5.59 16.94
CA PRO A 16 -8.51 6.59 17.83
C PRO A 16 -7.49 7.04 18.86
N GLU A 17 -7.30 8.34 19.04
CA GLU A 17 -6.46 8.88 20.09
C GLU A 17 -7.32 9.16 21.33
N PRO A 18 -7.25 8.35 22.40
CA PRO A 18 -8.19 8.44 23.52
C PRO A 18 -8.05 9.69 24.39
N ASN A 19 -7.02 10.54 24.19
CA ASN A 19 -6.64 11.60 25.14
C ASN A 19 -6.49 13.01 24.55
N VAL A 20 -6.93 13.27 23.31
CA VAL A 20 -6.88 14.63 22.76
C VAL A 20 -8.22 15.33 22.97
N ILE A 21 -8.42 15.88 24.17
CA ILE A 21 -9.42 16.92 24.39
C ILE A 21 -8.82 18.22 23.84
N VAL A 22 -9.09 18.54 22.58
CA VAL A 22 -8.84 19.89 22.06
C VAL A 22 -9.94 20.79 22.59
N GLU A 23 -9.57 21.98 23.10
CA GLU A 23 -10.53 23.05 23.41
C GLU A 23 -11.55 23.18 22.27
N ALA A 24 -12.83 23.10 22.62
CA ALA A 24 -13.93 22.94 21.69
C ALA A 24 -14.02 24.14 20.74
N VAL A 25 -13.53 23.97 19.51
CA VAL A 25 -13.93 24.83 18.41
C VAL A 25 -15.32 24.34 17.99
N GLU A 26 -16.34 25.16 18.22
CA GLU A 26 -17.73 24.79 17.95
C GLU A 26 -18.01 24.77 16.44
N ILE A 27 -18.55 23.65 15.95
CA ILE A 27 -19.13 23.54 14.60
C ILE A 27 -20.27 24.57 14.50
N PRO A 28 -20.40 25.34 13.40
CA PRO A 28 -21.45 26.34 13.25
C PRO A 28 -22.84 25.77 13.51
N LEU A 29 -23.67 26.48 14.27
CA LEU A 29 -25.06 26.12 14.57
C LEU A 29 -25.99 27.13 13.92
N ILE A 30 -26.76 26.69 12.93
CA ILE A 30 -27.60 27.52 12.08
C ILE A 30 -29.08 27.30 12.41
N ASP A 31 -29.82 28.37 12.63
CA ASP A 31 -31.27 28.33 12.90
C ASP A 31 -32.08 28.50 11.60
N LEU A 32 -32.80 27.45 11.19
CA LEU A 32 -33.60 27.45 9.97
C LEU A 32 -35.05 27.93 10.16
N SER A 33 -35.40 28.48 11.34
CA SER A 33 -36.73 29.05 11.59
C SER A 33 -37.22 30.01 10.50
N PRO A 34 -36.39 30.88 9.89
CA PRO A 34 -36.82 31.76 8.80
C PRO A 34 -37.37 31.01 7.57
N LEU A 35 -37.03 29.74 7.37
CA LEU A 35 -37.51 28.91 6.25
C LEU A 35 -38.83 28.18 6.51
N LEU A 36 -39.35 28.22 7.74
CA LEU A 36 -40.59 27.55 8.12
C LEU A 36 -41.82 28.42 7.85
N HIS A 37 -41.65 29.74 7.77
CA HIS A 37 -42.71 30.71 7.51
C HIS A 37 -42.32 31.62 6.34
N PRO A 38 -42.48 31.15 5.07
CA PRO A 38 -42.01 31.89 3.89
C PRO A 38 -42.62 33.29 3.78
N ASP A 39 -43.89 33.43 4.17
CA ASP A 39 -44.64 34.69 4.12
C ASP A 39 -44.19 35.73 5.15
N ASP A 40 -43.51 35.30 6.23
CA ASP A 40 -43.01 36.15 7.32
C ASP A 40 -41.51 36.46 7.20
N SER A 41 -40.81 35.77 6.30
CA SER A 41 -39.36 35.93 6.10
C SER A 41 -39.03 36.99 5.05
N THR A 42 -38.29 38.02 5.47
CA THR A 42 -37.78 39.05 4.55
C THR A 42 -36.67 38.47 3.67
N GLU A 43 -36.49 39.05 2.47
CA GLU A 43 -35.38 38.70 1.57
C GLU A 43 -34.01 38.86 2.24
N ALA A 44 -33.88 39.88 3.10
CA ALA A 44 -32.68 40.10 3.92
C ALA A 44 -32.37 38.91 4.84
N GLN A 45 -33.38 38.40 5.57
CA GLN A 45 -33.19 37.24 6.47
C GLN A 45 -32.77 35.97 5.72
N ARG A 46 -33.28 35.76 4.50
CA ARG A 46 -32.87 34.62 3.66
C ARG A 46 -31.43 34.77 3.16
N ASN A 47 -31.03 35.98 2.77
CA ASN A 47 -29.65 36.26 2.34
C ASN A 47 -28.64 36.15 3.49
N ASP A 48 -29.01 36.59 4.70
CA ASP A 48 -28.19 36.41 5.90
C ASP A 48 -27.99 34.91 6.20
N LEU A 49 -29.08 34.12 6.14
CA LEU A 49 -29.04 32.68 6.34
C LEU A 49 -28.19 31.96 5.27
N ALA A 50 -28.33 32.37 4.00
CA ALA A 50 -27.50 31.86 2.90
C ALA A 50 -26.02 32.19 3.13
N THR A 51 -25.71 33.40 3.63
CA THR A 51 -24.34 33.80 3.96
C THR A 51 -23.75 32.93 5.08
N GLU A 52 -24.54 32.63 6.11
CA GLU A 52 -24.13 31.76 7.21
C GLU A 52 -23.86 30.32 6.74
N VAL A 53 -24.78 29.75 5.95
CA VAL A 53 -24.62 28.42 5.34
C VAL A 53 -23.38 28.39 4.44
N GLY A 54 -23.22 29.37 3.53
CA GLY A 54 -22.06 29.44 2.64
C GLY A 54 -20.74 29.55 3.39
N ARG A 55 -20.70 30.35 4.48
CA ARG A 55 -19.51 30.44 5.34
C ARG A 55 -19.20 29.10 6.00
N ALA A 56 -20.22 28.45 6.58
CA ALA A 56 -20.02 27.16 7.23
C ALA A 56 -19.57 26.07 6.26
N CYS A 57 -20.15 26.02 5.06
CA CYS A 57 -19.71 25.12 4.00
C CYS A 57 -18.26 25.38 3.56
N ARG A 58 -17.81 26.65 3.43
CA ARG A 58 -16.43 27.00 3.03
C ARG A 58 -15.40 26.74 4.12
N GLU A 59 -15.71 27.08 5.37
CA GLU A 59 -14.75 27.03 6.47
C GLU A 59 -14.67 25.66 7.14
N TRP A 60 -15.80 24.96 7.22
CA TRP A 60 -15.92 23.70 7.93
C TRP A 60 -16.28 22.53 7.02
N GLY A 61 -17.07 22.80 5.97
CA GLY A 61 -17.78 21.76 5.22
C GLY A 61 -18.82 21.02 6.08
N PHE A 62 -19.01 21.43 7.34
CA PHE A 62 -19.92 20.84 8.31
C PHE A 62 -20.63 21.92 9.12
N PHE A 63 -21.92 21.74 9.39
CA PHE A 63 -22.68 22.60 10.29
C PHE A 63 -23.90 21.90 10.88
N HIS A 64 -24.34 22.39 12.03
CA HIS A 64 -25.56 21.97 12.68
C HIS A 64 -26.75 22.82 12.26
N VAL A 65 -27.93 22.20 12.20
CA VAL A 65 -29.19 22.93 12.03
C VAL A 65 -30.19 22.61 13.13
N ILE A 66 -30.91 23.65 13.56
CA ILE A 66 -32.07 23.57 14.44
C ILE A 66 -33.27 24.22 13.75
N ASN A 67 -34.47 23.92 14.26
CA ASN A 67 -35.73 24.42 13.71
C ASN A 67 -35.85 24.16 12.19
N HIS A 68 -35.37 23.00 11.75
CA HIS A 68 -35.28 22.59 10.35
C HIS A 68 -36.60 22.02 9.78
N GLY A 69 -37.65 21.89 10.60
CA GLY A 69 -38.99 21.50 10.16
C GLY A 69 -39.24 20.00 9.99
N VAL A 70 -38.27 19.13 10.30
CA VAL A 70 -38.52 17.67 10.36
C VAL A 70 -39.17 17.37 11.72
N PRO A 71 -40.39 16.81 11.79
CA PRO A 71 -41.11 16.62 13.05
C PRO A 71 -40.33 15.75 14.04
N PHE A 72 -40.27 16.20 15.30
CA PHE A 72 -39.58 15.47 16.37
C PHE A 72 -40.17 14.07 16.59
N ASP A 73 -41.51 13.95 16.55
CA ASP A 73 -42.18 12.65 16.67
C ASP A 73 -41.75 11.65 15.57
N LEU A 74 -41.59 12.13 14.33
CA LEU A 74 -41.13 11.31 13.22
C LEU A 74 -39.68 10.84 13.42
N GLN A 75 -38.80 11.71 13.93
CA GLN A 75 -37.41 11.35 14.27
C GLN A 75 -37.38 10.27 15.36
N HIS A 76 -38.22 10.40 16.38
CA HIS A 76 -38.33 9.41 17.43
C HIS A 76 -38.88 8.07 16.92
N ARG A 77 -39.93 8.10 16.10
CA ARG A 77 -40.51 6.89 15.48
C ARG A 77 -39.47 6.15 14.63
N VAL A 78 -38.68 6.86 13.82
CA VAL A 78 -37.65 6.21 12.98
C VAL A 78 -36.53 5.62 13.82
N GLU A 79 -36.07 6.32 14.86
CA GLU A 79 -35.08 5.80 15.79
C GLU A 79 -35.56 4.51 16.47
N VAL A 80 -36.79 4.48 16.96
CA VAL A 80 -37.39 3.29 17.58
C VAL A 80 -37.47 2.13 16.59
N ALA A 81 -37.92 2.37 15.35
CA ALA A 81 -38.01 1.35 14.32
C ALA A 81 -36.63 0.80 13.92
N VAL A 82 -35.63 1.67 13.77
CA VAL A 82 -34.23 1.32 13.47
C VAL A 82 -33.63 0.45 14.57
N LYS A 83 -33.81 0.84 15.84
CA LYS A 83 -33.36 0.06 17.00
C LYS A 83 -34.00 -1.32 17.05
N LYS A 84 -35.31 -1.40 16.80
CA LYS A 84 -36.02 -2.69 16.71
C LYS A 84 -35.46 -3.57 15.60
N PHE A 85 -35.18 -3.02 14.42
CA PHE A 85 -34.62 -3.77 13.30
C PHE A 85 -33.21 -4.33 13.60
N PHE A 86 -32.28 -3.48 14.06
CA PHE A 86 -30.92 -3.94 14.33
C PHE A 86 -30.81 -4.87 15.55
N GLY A 87 -31.78 -4.80 16.46
CA GLY A 87 -31.96 -5.75 17.56
C GLY A 87 -32.49 -7.13 17.17
N LEU A 88 -32.86 -7.35 15.89
CA LEU A 88 -33.26 -8.67 15.41
C LEU A 88 -32.06 -9.62 15.29
N PRO A 89 -32.28 -10.95 15.36
CA PRO A 89 -31.25 -11.93 15.06
C PRO A 89 -30.65 -11.73 13.66
N SER A 90 -29.36 -12.04 13.50
CA SER A 90 -28.64 -11.86 12.22
C SER A 90 -29.31 -12.59 11.05
N GLU A 91 -29.94 -13.75 11.30
CA GLU A 91 -30.68 -14.49 10.27
C GLU A 91 -31.89 -13.71 9.74
N GLU A 92 -32.63 -13.02 10.61
CA GLU A 92 -33.77 -12.19 10.22
C GLU A 92 -33.32 -10.97 9.42
N LYS A 93 -32.24 -10.31 9.85
CA LYS A 93 -31.65 -9.17 9.14
C LYS A 93 -31.15 -9.57 7.74
N ARG A 94 -30.56 -10.77 7.61
CA ARG A 94 -30.03 -11.29 6.34
C ARG A 94 -31.10 -11.69 5.32
N LYS A 95 -32.39 -11.82 5.69
CA LYS A 95 -33.47 -12.04 4.71
C LYS A 95 -33.59 -10.90 3.69
N VAL A 96 -33.19 -9.70 4.08
CA VAL A 96 -33.15 -8.51 3.23
C VAL A 96 -31.72 -8.11 2.89
N GLN A 97 -30.79 -9.06 2.86
CA GLN A 97 -29.40 -8.79 2.52
C GLN A 97 -29.28 -8.26 1.08
N ARG A 98 -28.39 -7.30 0.91
CA ARG A 98 -28.00 -6.78 -0.41
C ARG A 98 -27.21 -7.84 -1.21
N ASP A 99 -27.31 -7.83 -2.53
CA ASP A 99 -26.63 -8.78 -3.42
C ASP A 99 -25.96 -8.08 -4.63
N GLU A 100 -25.23 -8.83 -5.46
CA GLU A 100 -24.49 -8.29 -6.61
C GLU A 100 -25.37 -7.54 -7.62
N VAL A 101 -26.65 -7.88 -7.68
CA VAL A 101 -27.62 -7.28 -8.60
C VAL A 101 -28.31 -6.10 -7.93
N ASN A 102 -28.81 -6.28 -6.71
CA ASN A 102 -29.52 -5.25 -5.95
C ASN A 102 -28.73 -4.85 -4.69
N PRO A 103 -28.07 -3.67 -4.71
CA PRO A 103 -27.22 -3.22 -3.62
C PRO A 103 -27.99 -2.66 -2.41
N LEU A 104 -29.32 -2.73 -2.40
CA LEU A 104 -30.17 -2.24 -1.32
C LEU A 104 -30.44 -3.34 -0.28
N GLY A 105 -30.65 -2.92 0.97
CA GLY A 105 -30.93 -3.81 2.09
C GLY A 105 -29.79 -3.89 3.11
N TYR A 106 -29.78 -4.97 3.89
CA TYR A 106 -28.89 -5.19 5.03
C TYR A 106 -27.47 -5.61 4.64
N TYR A 107 -26.46 -5.15 5.40
CA TYR A 107 -25.06 -5.60 5.30
C TYR A 107 -24.23 -5.30 6.56
N ASP A 108 -23.27 -6.16 6.89
CA ASP A 108 -22.45 -6.10 8.12
C ASP A 108 -20.94 -6.33 7.89
N THR A 109 -20.50 -6.24 6.63
CA THR A 109 -19.11 -6.43 6.22
C THR A 109 -18.59 -5.28 5.38
N GLU A 110 -19.00 -4.03 5.67
CA GLU A 110 -18.47 -2.85 4.97
C GLU A 110 -16.99 -2.60 5.32
N TYR A 111 -16.25 -2.05 4.36
CA TYR A 111 -14.85 -1.69 4.53
C TYR A 111 -14.65 -0.21 4.21
N THR A 112 -13.97 0.51 5.09
CA THR A 112 -13.45 1.85 4.82
C THR A 112 -11.94 1.79 4.76
N LYS A 113 -11.35 2.23 3.64
CA LYS A 113 -9.89 2.15 3.39
C LYS A 113 -9.32 0.76 3.68
N ASN A 114 -10.05 -0.29 3.29
CA ASN A 114 -9.69 -1.70 3.43
C ASN A 114 -9.66 -2.26 4.87
N ILE A 115 -10.23 -1.53 5.83
CA ILE A 115 -10.43 -2.01 7.21
C ILE A 115 -11.92 -2.20 7.41
N ARG A 116 -12.31 -3.31 8.03
CA ARG A 116 -13.71 -3.60 8.28
C ARG A 116 -14.27 -2.57 9.26
N ASP A 117 -15.36 -1.94 8.87
CA ASP A 117 -16.08 -0.99 9.71
C ASP A 117 -16.76 -1.73 10.87
N TRP A 118 -16.64 -1.22 12.09
CA TRP A 118 -17.35 -1.76 13.26
C TRP A 118 -18.81 -1.29 13.27
N LYS A 119 -19.58 -1.71 12.26
CA LYS A 119 -21.00 -1.36 12.11
C LYS A 119 -21.76 -2.38 11.28
N GLU A 120 -23.07 -2.29 11.37
CA GLU A 120 -24.00 -2.86 10.41
C GLU A 120 -24.87 -1.76 9.80
N VAL A 121 -25.36 -1.99 8.57
CA VAL A 121 -26.10 -1.00 7.79
C VAL A 121 -27.34 -1.58 7.12
N PHE A 122 -28.30 -0.72 6.83
CA PHE A 122 -29.43 -1.00 5.94
C PHE A 122 -29.65 0.17 4.98
N ASP A 123 -29.55 -0.10 3.68
CA ASP A 123 -29.60 0.91 2.62
C ASP A 123 -30.92 0.86 1.83
N PHE A 124 -31.54 2.02 1.57
CA PHE A 124 -32.66 2.12 0.64
C PHE A 124 -32.64 3.44 -0.14
N MET A 125 -33.07 3.41 -1.40
CA MET A 125 -33.22 4.62 -2.22
C MET A 125 -34.47 5.40 -1.84
N VAL A 126 -34.49 6.72 -2.00
CA VAL A 126 -35.70 7.51 -1.75
C VAL A 126 -36.78 7.18 -2.77
N LYS A 127 -36.42 7.16 -4.06
CA LYS A 127 -37.30 6.74 -5.16
C LYS A 127 -37.36 5.21 -5.30
N ASP A 128 -38.49 4.68 -5.75
CA ASP A 128 -38.67 3.24 -5.98
C ASP A 128 -39.73 3.00 -7.06
N PRO A 129 -39.41 2.34 -8.18
CA PRO A 129 -38.06 1.88 -8.54
C PRO A 129 -37.08 3.05 -8.72
N THR A 130 -35.80 2.80 -8.49
CA THR A 130 -34.73 3.73 -8.91
C THR A 130 -34.01 3.15 -10.13
N ILE A 131 -33.85 3.97 -11.17
CA ILE A 131 -33.10 3.61 -12.37
C ILE A 131 -31.66 4.09 -12.22
N ILE A 132 -30.70 3.19 -12.45
CA ILE A 132 -29.27 3.46 -12.50
C ILE A 132 -28.65 2.80 -13.74
N PRO A 133 -27.42 3.14 -14.17
CA PRO A 133 -26.76 2.43 -15.26
C PRO A 133 -26.53 0.96 -14.90
N ALA A 134 -26.54 0.06 -15.88
CA ALA A 134 -26.29 -1.37 -15.71
C ALA A 134 -24.79 -1.70 -15.63
N SER A 135 -23.92 -0.80 -16.08
CA SER A 135 -22.47 -0.91 -15.94
C SER A 135 -21.81 0.42 -15.58
N HIS A 136 -20.55 0.33 -15.17
CA HIS A 136 -19.66 1.47 -14.95
C HIS A 136 -18.91 1.88 -16.21
N GLU A 137 -19.00 1.10 -17.29
CA GLU A 137 -18.30 1.37 -18.56
C GLU A 137 -18.84 2.62 -19.27
N LEU A 138 -17.92 3.43 -19.78
CA LEU A 138 -18.25 4.73 -20.38
C LEU A 138 -19.13 4.62 -21.65
N HIS A 139 -19.09 3.49 -22.35
CA HIS A 139 -19.85 3.26 -23.58
C HIS A 139 -21.10 2.39 -23.39
N ASP A 140 -21.30 1.83 -22.19
CA ASP A 140 -22.49 1.07 -21.87
C ASP A 140 -23.63 2.02 -21.44
N ASN A 141 -24.78 1.84 -22.09
CA ASN A 141 -26.01 2.62 -21.88
C ASN A 141 -27.15 1.76 -21.35
N GLU A 142 -26.91 0.48 -21.05
CA GLU A 142 -27.90 -0.38 -20.43
C GLU A 142 -28.29 0.19 -19.06
N LEU A 143 -29.57 0.10 -18.70
CA LEU A 143 -30.13 0.62 -17.45
C LEU A 143 -30.62 -0.54 -16.59
N GLN A 144 -30.41 -0.40 -15.29
CA GLN A 144 -30.84 -1.35 -14.28
C GLN A 144 -31.85 -0.70 -13.35
N GLU A 145 -32.90 -1.45 -13.04
CA GLU A 145 -33.91 -1.07 -12.07
C GLU A 145 -33.55 -1.63 -10.67
N LEU A 146 -33.49 -0.76 -9.66
CA LEU A 146 -33.33 -1.13 -8.27
C LEU A 146 -34.66 -1.00 -7.53
N ARG A 147 -35.02 -2.05 -6.78
CA ARG A 147 -36.21 -2.06 -5.92
C ARG A 147 -35.86 -2.20 -4.46
N LYS A 148 -36.60 -1.49 -3.59
CA LYS A 148 -36.41 -1.55 -2.13
C LYS A 148 -36.69 -2.96 -1.60
N LYS A 149 -35.81 -3.47 -0.73
CA LYS A 149 -36.00 -4.73 0.00
C LYS A 149 -36.36 -4.43 1.45
N TRP A 150 -37.64 -4.42 1.78
CA TRP A 150 -38.10 -4.17 3.15
C TRP A 150 -38.22 -5.48 3.94
N PRO A 151 -37.84 -5.49 5.23
CA PRO A 151 -38.04 -6.65 6.08
C PRO A 151 -39.52 -6.76 6.49
N ASP A 152 -39.98 -7.98 6.78
CA ASP A 152 -41.33 -8.22 7.30
C ASP A 152 -41.50 -7.71 8.74
N ASN A 153 -40.40 -7.59 9.49
CA ASN A 153 -40.36 -7.13 10.87
C ASN A 153 -39.14 -6.20 11.06
N PRO A 154 -39.26 -5.05 11.77
CA PRO A 154 -40.50 -4.43 12.23
C PRO A 154 -41.35 -3.92 11.06
N PHE A 155 -42.65 -4.22 11.11
CA PHE A 155 -43.59 -3.87 10.02
C PHE A 155 -43.68 -2.35 9.81
N GLU A 156 -43.48 -1.57 10.88
CA GLU A 156 -43.49 -0.10 10.83
C GLU A 156 -42.24 0.50 10.15
N LEU A 157 -41.15 -0.26 9.98
CA LEU A 157 -39.88 0.27 9.47
C LEU A 157 -40.05 0.92 8.11
N ARG A 158 -40.80 0.27 7.21
CA ARG A 158 -41.02 0.75 5.85
C ARG A 158 -41.72 2.11 5.84
N GLU A 159 -42.86 2.21 6.51
CA GLU A 159 -43.71 3.40 6.48
C GLU A 159 -43.00 4.59 7.11
N VAL A 160 -42.43 4.40 8.29
CA VAL A 160 -41.73 5.45 9.04
C VAL A 160 -40.47 5.92 8.31
N CYS A 161 -39.67 5.01 7.74
CA CYS A 161 -38.48 5.39 6.98
C CYS A 161 -38.83 6.14 5.69
N GLN A 162 -39.96 5.83 5.05
CA GLN A 162 -40.44 6.54 3.87
C GLN A 162 -40.92 7.96 4.21
N GLU A 163 -41.69 8.10 5.28
CA GLU A 163 -42.14 9.40 5.80
C GLU A 163 -40.93 10.28 6.17
N TYR A 164 -39.95 9.71 6.89
CA TYR A 164 -38.70 10.38 7.24
C TYR A 164 -37.90 10.77 5.99
N ALA A 165 -37.81 9.89 4.98
CA ALA A 165 -37.12 10.19 3.73
C ALA A 165 -37.70 11.41 3.00
N SER A 166 -39.03 11.51 2.92
CA SER A 166 -39.68 12.66 2.31
C SER A 166 -39.44 13.96 3.11
N ALA A 167 -39.47 13.89 4.43
CA ALA A 167 -39.21 15.06 5.28
C ALA A 167 -37.78 15.58 5.11
N VAL A 168 -36.79 14.68 5.09
CA VAL A 168 -35.37 15.04 4.93
C VAL A 168 -35.02 15.41 3.48
N GLU A 169 -35.67 14.80 2.48
CA GLU A 169 -35.55 15.22 1.07
C GLU A 169 -35.99 16.69 0.92
N ASN A 170 -37.13 17.09 1.49
CA ASN A 170 -37.59 18.47 1.46
C ASN A 170 -36.63 19.44 2.15
N LEU A 171 -36.06 19.05 3.30
CA LEU A 171 -35.05 19.84 3.99
C LEU A 171 -33.77 20.00 3.14
N SER A 172 -33.31 18.93 2.49
CA SER A 172 -32.09 18.97 1.68
C SER A 172 -32.22 19.88 0.46
N ILE A 173 -33.40 19.95 -0.18
CA ILE A 173 -33.66 20.92 -1.25
C ILE A 173 -33.62 22.36 -0.74
N LYS A 174 -34.23 22.67 0.41
CA LYS A 174 -34.16 24.02 0.99
C LYS A 174 -32.73 24.45 1.32
N LEU A 175 -31.91 23.53 1.83
CA LEU A 175 -30.50 23.78 2.11
C LEU A 175 -29.70 24.00 0.82
N LEU A 176 -30.00 23.23 -0.24
CA LEU A 176 -29.39 23.41 -1.55
C LEU A 176 -29.69 24.79 -2.14
N GLU A 177 -30.92 25.29 -1.95
CA GLU A 177 -31.33 26.64 -2.37
C GLU A 177 -30.53 27.73 -1.63
N LEU A 178 -30.31 27.58 -0.31
CA LEU A 178 -29.45 28.48 0.46
C LEU A 178 -27.98 28.43 -0.02
N VAL A 179 -27.47 27.25 -0.36
CA VAL A 179 -26.12 27.12 -0.92
C VAL A 179 -26.02 27.83 -2.27
N ALA A 180 -27.03 27.69 -3.15
CA ALA A 180 -27.06 28.41 -4.43
C ALA A 180 -27.06 29.93 -4.23
N LEU A 181 -27.88 30.45 -3.31
CA LEU A 181 -27.89 31.87 -2.96
C LEU A 181 -26.54 32.36 -2.42
N SER A 182 -25.89 31.55 -1.57
CA SER A 182 -24.58 31.87 -1.00
C SER A 182 -23.45 31.98 -2.04
N LEU A 183 -23.68 31.42 -3.23
CA LEU A 183 -22.82 31.45 -4.39
C LEU A 183 -23.17 32.57 -5.38
N GLY A 184 -24.17 33.40 -5.07
CA GLY A 184 -24.68 34.43 -5.98
C GLY A 184 -25.47 33.86 -7.16
N LEU A 185 -25.90 32.60 -7.09
CA LEU A 185 -26.72 31.96 -8.12
C LEU A 185 -28.22 32.19 -7.84
N PRO A 186 -29.08 32.08 -8.86
CA PRO A 186 -30.52 32.01 -8.64
C PRO A 186 -30.88 30.88 -7.66
N GLU A 187 -31.80 31.13 -6.73
CA GLU A 187 -32.20 30.21 -5.64
C GLU A 187 -32.39 28.76 -6.11
N LYS A 188 -33.10 28.57 -7.22
CA LYS A 188 -33.47 27.24 -7.75
C LYS A 188 -32.49 26.70 -8.79
N ARG A 189 -31.33 27.33 -8.97
CA ARG A 189 -30.36 27.01 -10.03
C ARG A 189 -29.88 25.56 -9.99
N LEU A 190 -29.74 24.99 -8.80
CA LEU A 190 -29.22 23.64 -8.58
C LEU A 190 -30.33 22.58 -8.56
N ASN A 191 -31.60 22.95 -8.36
CA ASN A 191 -32.72 22.01 -8.23
C ASN A 191 -32.87 21.11 -9.47
N GLY A 192 -32.52 21.62 -10.65
CA GLY A 192 -32.56 20.88 -11.92
C GLY A 192 -31.77 19.57 -11.90
N TYR A 193 -30.69 19.48 -11.12
CA TYR A 193 -29.87 18.27 -11.00
C TYR A 193 -30.54 17.16 -10.18
N PHE A 194 -31.52 17.51 -9.33
CA PHE A 194 -32.13 16.60 -8.34
C PHE A 194 -33.63 16.34 -8.61
N ASN A 195 -34.15 16.78 -9.76
CA ASN A 195 -35.53 16.59 -10.15
C ASN A 195 -35.87 15.11 -10.44
N GLN A 196 -37.15 14.75 -10.20
CA GLN A 196 -37.93 13.50 -10.40
C GLN A 196 -37.25 12.11 -10.38
N ASN A 197 -36.04 11.93 -10.91
CA ASN A 197 -35.30 10.67 -11.00
C ASN A 197 -33.98 10.67 -10.20
N ASN A 198 -33.93 11.44 -9.12
CA ASN A 198 -32.74 11.53 -8.27
C ASN A 198 -32.38 10.18 -7.63
N THR A 199 -31.09 9.95 -7.42
CA THR A 199 -30.55 8.69 -6.87
C THR A 199 -30.23 8.81 -5.38
N SER A 200 -30.97 9.67 -4.68
CA SER A 200 -30.81 9.90 -3.25
C SER A 200 -31.11 8.64 -2.47
N PHE A 201 -30.40 8.43 -1.37
CA PHE A 201 -30.57 7.24 -0.54
C PHE A 201 -30.44 7.57 0.94
N ILE A 202 -31.03 6.71 1.76
CA ILE A 202 -30.85 6.70 3.20
C ILE A 202 -30.10 5.45 3.58
N ARG A 203 -29.22 5.63 4.56
CA ARG A 203 -28.50 4.54 5.20
C ARG A 203 -28.80 4.56 6.69
N LEU A 204 -29.38 3.48 7.19
CA LEU A 204 -29.53 3.24 8.63
C LEU A 204 -28.22 2.62 9.12
N GLN A 205 -27.63 3.12 10.20
CA GLN A 205 -26.36 2.64 10.73
C GLN A 205 -26.51 2.28 12.20
N HIS A 206 -25.98 1.11 12.57
CA HIS A 206 -25.87 0.67 13.95
C HIS A 206 -24.42 0.27 14.26
N TYR A 207 -23.91 0.80 15.36
CA TYR A 207 -22.56 0.59 15.86
C TYR A 207 -22.65 -0.13 17.21
N PRO A 208 -22.45 -1.45 17.24
CA PRO A 208 -22.51 -2.20 18.49
C PRO A 208 -21.32 -1.84 19.40
N PRO A 209 -21.42 -2.04 20.73
CA PRO A 209 -20.34 -1.86 21.67
C PRO A 209 -19.07 -2.58 21.21
N CYS A 210 -17.96 -1.85 21.18
CA CYS A 210 -16.66 -2.39 20.79
C CYS A 210 -15.82 -2.66 22.04
N PRO A 211 -15.33 -3.90 22.27
CA PRO A 211 -14.55 -4.21 23.46
C PRO A 211 -13.16 -3.53 23.45
N ALA A 212 -12.63 -3.17 22.27
CA ALA A 212 -11.39 -2.40 22.13
C ALA A 212 -11.60 -1.13 21.26
N PRO A 213 -12.29 -0.10 21.77
CA PRO A 213 -12.63 1.10 20.99
C PRO A 213 -11.41 1.98 20.67
N HIS A 214 -10.25 1.67 21.24
CA HIS A 214 -8.96 2.30 20.91
C HIS A 214 -8.27 1.65 19.70
N LEU A 215 -8.79 0.52 19.21
CA LEU A 215 -8.24 -0.21 18.06
C LEU A 215 -9.14 -0.14 16.84
N ALA A 216 -10.45 0.02 17.01
CA ALA A 216 -11.43 -0.02 15.93
C ALA A 216 -12.16 1.31 15.77
N LEU A 217 -12.65 1.55 14.55
CA LEU A 217 -13.58 2.64 14.23
C LEU A 217 -14.89 2.05 13.76
N GLY A 218 -15.98 2.73 14.08
CA GLY A 218 -17.30 2.43 13.52
C GLY A 218 -17.29 2.66 12.01
N VAL A 219 -16.72 3.77 11.57
CA VAL A 219 -16.38 4.05 10.17
C VAL A 219 -15.00 4.68 10.13
N GLY A 220 -14.13 4.14 9.28
CA GLY A 220 -12.84 4.75 9.01
C GLY A 220 -12.94 6.19 8.47
N ARG A 221 -11.81 6.89 8.43
CA ARG A 221 -11.74 8.25 7.89
C ARG A 221 -12.09 8.28 6.41
N HIS A 222 -13.10 9.04 6.00
CA HIS A 222 -13.59 9.15 4.62
C HIS A 222 -14.21 10.52 4.32
N LYS A 223 -14.59 10.71 3.05
CA LYS A 223 -15.37 11.84 2.55
C LYS A 223 -16.64 11.27 1.91
N ASP A 224 -17.77 11.98 1.97
CA ASP A 224 -18.91 11.55 1.18
C ASP A 224 -18.74 11.96 -0.29
N GLY A 225 -19.48 11.26 -1.13
CA GLY A 225 -19.41 11.45 -2.58
C GLY A 225 -20.65 12.09 -3.15
N GLY A 226 -21.64 12.44 -2.32
CA GLY A 226 -22.91 13.04 -2.73
C GLY A 226 -22.82 14.53 -2.99
N ALA A 227 -23.98 15.19 -3.10
CA ALA A 227 -24.05 16.65 -3.09
C ALA A 227 -24.15 17.20 -1.66
N LEU A 228 -25.07 16.63 -0.87
CA LEU A 228 -25.34 17.05 0.50
C LEU A 228 -25.67 15.81 1.34
N THR A 229 -25.02 15.64 2.48
CA THR A 229 -25.40 14.63 3.47
C THR A 229 -26.04 15.29 4.68
N ILE A 230 -27.22 14.82 5.09
CA ILE A 230 -27.91 15.20 6.33
C ILE A 230 -27.84 14.02 7.29
N LEU A 231 -27.15 14.18 8.40
CA LEU A 231 -26.93 13.14 9.40
C LEU A 231 -27.76 13.42 10.67
N ALA A 232 -28.70 12.53 10.98
CA ALA A 232 -29.25 12.41 12.33
C ALA A 232 -28.43 11.39 13.13
N GLN A 233 -28.11 11.69 14.38
CA GLN A 233 -27.43 10.77 15.30
C GLN A 233 -28.08 10.80 16.69
N ASP A 234 -27.88 9.74 17.45
CA ASP A 234 -28.32 9.63 18.83
C ASP A 234 -27.47 10.46 19.83
N ASP A 235 -27.71 10.25 21.12
CA ASP A 235 -27.03 10.94 22.21
C ASP A 235 -25.67 10.32 22.60
N VAL A 236 -25.20 9.29 21.88
CA VAL A 236 -23.91 8.62 22.15
C VAL A 236 -22.74 9.39 21.51
N GLY A 237 -22.99 10.10 20.40
CA GLY A 237 -21.99 10.92 19.72
C GLY A 237 -20.88 10.10 19.06
N GLY A 238 -19.68 10.65 18.89
CA GLY A 238 -18.52 9.93 18.35
C GLY A 238 -18.22 10.18 16.86
N LEU A 239 -18.96 11.06 16.19
CA LEU A 239 -18.48 11.57 14.90
C LEU A 239 -17.27 12.50 15.13
N GLU A 240 -16.21 12.28 14.37
CA GLU A 240 -15.02 13.14 14.33
C GLU A 240 -14.88 13.80 12.97
N VAL A 241 -14.62 15.10 12.97
CA VAL A 241 -14.45 15.92 11.77
C VAL A 241 -13.06 16.55 11.78
N LYS A 242 -12.39 16.55 10.62
CA LYS A 242 -11.11 17.24 10.43
C LYS A 242 -11.33 18.70 10.02
N ARG A 243 -10.89 19.65 10.86
CA ARG A 243 -10.90 21.09 10.53
C ARG A 243 -9.67 21.49 9.72
N LYS A 244 -9.82 22.43 8.79
CA LYS A 244 -8.72 23.10 8.09
C LYS A 244 -8.29 24.35 8.87
N ILE A 245 -7.02 24.44 9.29
CA ILE A 245 -6.45 25.68 9.83
C ILE A 245 -5.85 26.44 8.63
N GLN A 246 -6.40 27.60 8.28
CA GLN A 246 -5.79 28.46 7.27
C GLN A 246 -4.46 29.00 7.81
N GLY A 247 -3.35 28.64 7.17
CA GLY A 247 -2.01 29.03 7.58
C GLY A 247 -1.74 30.51 7.35
N GLY A 248 -1.34 31.22 8.42
CA GLY A 248 -0.48 32.38 8.32
C GLY A 248 0.92 31.95 7.87
N LEU A 249 1.55 32.76 7.03
CA LEU A 249 2.90 32.58 6.51
C LEU A 249 3.92 32.28 7.63
N GLY A 250 4.60 31.15 7.52
CA GLY A 250 5.88 30.86 8.17
C GLY A 250 5.83 30.33 9.60
N GLN A 251 5.77 29.01 9.76
CA GLN A 251 6.55 28.18 10.70
C GLN A 251 6.06 26.72 10.61
N GLY A 252 6.94 25.77 10.93
CA GLY A 252 6.77 24.33 10.67
C GLY A 252 5.56 23.66 11.30
N GLU A 253 5.19 22.53 10.69
CA GLU A 253 4.31 21.47 11.22
C GLU A 253 3.03 21.93 11.94
N SER A 254 2.04 22.39 11.16
CA SER A 254 0.67 22.45 11.64
C SER A 254 0.12 21.02 11.81
N HIS A 255 0.17 20.49 13.03
CA HIS A 255 -0.52 19.27 13.42
C HIS A 255 -2.01 19.44 13.10
N SER A 256 -2.54 18.71 12.10
CA SER A 256 -3.97 18.70 11.79
C SER A 256 -4.67 17.77 12.78
N ARG A 257 -5.47 18.34 13.68
CA ARG A 257 -6.16 17.60 14.76
C ARG A 257 -7.61 17.27 14.38
N PHE A 258 -8.05 16.06 14.72
CA PHE A 258 -9.45 15.63 14.62
C PHE A 258 -10.19 16.07 15.89
N PHE A 259 -11.41 16.57 15.74
CA PHE A 259 -12.22 17.03 16.88
C PHE A 259 -13.24 15.94 17.24
N CYS A 260 -13.16 15.42 18.46
CA CYS A 260 -14.12 14.47 19.01
C CYS A 260 -15.37 15.21 19.50
N TYR A 261 -16.55 14.86 18.95
CA TYR A 261 -17.81 15.47 19.36
C TYR A 261 -18.49 14.68 20.48
N GLN A 262 -18.35 15.18 21.71
CA GLN A 262 -19.31 14.93 22.79
C GLN A 262 -20.07 16.22 23.05
N CYS A 263 -21.30 16.31 22.54
CA CYS A 263 -22.16 17.43 22.86
C CYS A 263 -22.78 17.21 24.25
N TRP A 264 -22.32 17.93 25.28
CA TRP A 264 -23.20 18.37 26.36
C TRP A 264 -22.62 19.64 27.01
N ARG A 265 -23.30 20.77 26.81
CA ARG A 265 -23.02 22.03 27.52
C ARG A 265 -23.07 21.82 29.03
N HIS A 266 -21.97 22.10 29.73
CA HIS A 266 -22.02 22.61 31.10
C HIS A 266 -21.98 24.14 31.04
N TYR A 267 -23.16 24.77 30.94
CA TYR A 267 -23.31 26.20 31.24
C TYR A 267 -23.88 26.32 32.66
N SER A 268 -23.01 26.58 33.62
CA SER A 268 -23.39 27.10 34.93
C SER A 268 -23.68 28.59 34.80
N GLY A 269 -24.95 28.97 34.83
CA GLY A 269 -25.36 30.38 34.92
C GLY A 269 -26.63 30.69 34.15
N ASN A 270 -27.77 30.57 34.83
CA ASN A 270 -29.09 31.12 34.49
C ASN A 270 -29.74 30.69 33.15
N SER A 271 -30.57 29.64 33.29
CA SER A 271 -31.87 29.46 32.63
C SER A 271 -31.95 29.53 31.09
N LEU A 272 -31.54 28.43 30.44
CA LEU A 272 -32.26 27.79 29.32
C LEU A 272 -31.70 26.36 29.13
N LYS A 273 -32.32 25.39 29.82
CA LYS A 273 -32.05 23.95 29.58
C LYS A 273 -32.72 23.54 28.27
N LEU A 274 -32.02 23.66 27.15
CA LEU A 274 -32.45 23.04 25.89
C LEU A 274 -32.14 21.54 25.97
N LYS A 275 -33.12 20.75 26.43
CA LYS A 275 -33.16 19.30 26.24
C LYS A 275 -33.63 19.03 24.81
N PHE A 276 -32.73 19.03 23.84
CA PHE A 276 -33.04 18.53 22.50
C PHE A 276 -32.01 17.46 22.12
N PRO A 277 -32.36 16.16 22.19
CA PRO A 277 -31.70 15.20 21.31
C PRO A 277 -32.01 15.60 19.85
N PHE A 278 -31.14 15.24 18.91
CA PHE A 278 -31.28 15.47 17.46
C PHE A 278 -30.88 16.86 16.93
N LEU A 279 -29.57 17.14 16.92
CA LEU A 279 -29.00 18.10 15.96
C LEU A 279 -28.74 17.35 14.65
N PHE A 280 -29.23 17.90 13.53
CA PHE A 280 -28.79 17.45 12.21
C PHE A 280 -27.42 18.04 11.93
N LEU A 281 -26.49 17.20 11.48
CA LEU A 281 -25.22 17.65 10.95
C LEU A 281 -25.26 17.55 9.42
N ILE A 282 -24.88 18.63 8.75
CA ILE A 282 -24.89 18.73 7.29
C ILE A 282 -23.46 18.76 6.80
N ALA A 283 -23.15 17.94 5.80
CA ALA A 283 -21.87 17.94 5.11
C ALA A 283 -22.00 18.48 3.68
N ALA A 284 -21.17 19.46 3.32
CA ALA A 284 -21.05 19.96 1.96
C ALA A 284 -19.99 19.16 1.20
N GLU A 285 -20.36 18.55 0.08
CA GLU A 285 -19.61 17.44 -0.49
C GLU A 285 -18.93 17.72 -1.84
N SER A 286 -18.22 16.70 -2.32
CA SER A 286 -17.33 16.70 -3.49
C SER A 286 -17.92 17.29 -4.77
N MET A 287 -19.25 17.29 -4.95
CA MET A 287 -19.89 17.91 -6.12
C MET A 287 -19.75 19.44 -6.14
N PHE A 288 -19.75 20.09 -4.97
CA PHE A 288 -19.60 21.54 -4.89
C PHE A 288 -18.20 21.98 -5.35
N PHE A 289 -17.15 21.24 -5.01
CA PHE A 289 -15.78 21.48 -5.50
C PHE A 289 -15.71 21.54 -7.03
N VAL A 290 -16.41 20.63 -7.71
CA VAL A 290 -16.45 20.59 -9.17
C VAL A 290 -17.27 21.73 -9.74
N TRP A 291 -18.41 22.08 -9.13
CA TRP A 291 -19.25 23.18 -9.57
C TRP A 291 -18.60 24.56 -9.43
N THR A 292 -17.79 24.76 -8.39
CA THR A 292 -17.28 26.08 -7.99
C THR A 292 -15.77 26.25 -8.14
N ASN A 293 -15.08 25.29 -8.78
CA ASN A 293 -13.66 25.40 -9.10
C ASN A 293 -12.77 25.73 -7.87
N ASP A 294 -12.85 24.86 -6.85
CA ASP A 294 -12.11 24.88 -5.57
C ASP A 294 -12.65 25.78 -4.44
N GLU A 295 -13.79 26.48 -4.59
CA GLU A 295 -14.34 27.27 -3.45
C GLU A 295 -14.80 26.43 -2.25
N TYR A 296 -15.17 25.16 -2.47
CA TYR A 296 -15.59 24.23 -1.41
C TYR A 296 -14.66 23.03 -1.35
N GLU A 297 -14.30 22.57 -0.15
CA GLU A 297 -13.59 21.32 0.05
C GLU A 297 -14.40 20.37 0.94
N SER A 298 -14.58 19.12 0.49
CA SER A 298 -15.23 18.08 1.31
C SER A 298 -14.29 17.68 2.47
N PRO A 299 -14.73 17.83 3.73
CA PRO A 299 -13.96 17.50 4.93
C PRO A 299 -13.88 15.98 5.17
N GLU A 300 -12.72 15.52 5.65
CA GLU A 300 -12.55 14.12 6.06
C GLU A 300 -13.16 13.92 7.47
N HIS A 301 -13.93 12.85 7.64
CA HIS A 301 -14.59 12.52 8.91
C HIS A 301 -14.56 11.01 9.19
N GLY A 302 -14.73 10.63 10.45
CA GLY A 302 -14.75 9.24 10.91
C GLY A 302 -15.70 9.05 12.09
N VAL A 303 -15.99 7.80 12.46
CA VAL A 303 -16.91 7.48 13.57
C VAL A 303 -16.22 6.61 14.60
N MET A 304 -16.15 7.12 15.82
CA MET A 304 -15.73 6.44 17.03
C MET A 304 -16.78 5.45 17.53
N VAL A 305 -16.31 4.30 18.04
CA VAL A 305 -17.13 3.30 18.72
C VAL A 305 -16.96 3.39 20.23
N ASN A 306 -18.00 3.01 20.97
CA ASN A 306 -18.02 3.02 22.43
C ASN A 306 -17.92 1.60 22.99
N SER A 307 -17.34 1.42 24.17
CA SER A 307 -17.24 0.09 24.80
C SER A 307 -18.49 -0.39 25.55
N LYS A 308 -19.46 0.50 25.78
CA LYS A 308 -20.61 0.21 26.67
C LYS A 308 -21.97 0.57 26.08
N LYS A 309 -22.04 1.38 25.03
CA LYS A 309 -23.30 1.87 24.46
C LYS A 309 -23.35 1.57 22.97
N ASP A 310 -24.50 1.08 22.50
CA ASP A 310 -24.84 1.07 21.08
C ASP A 310 -24.95 2.51 20.57
N ARG A 311 -24.52 2.76 19.34
CA ARG A 311 -24.73 4.04 18.65
C ARG A 311 -25.54 3.83 17.38
N PHE A 312 -26.43 4.77 17.06
CA PHE A 312 -27.24 4.80 15.86
C PHE A 312 -27.07 6.12 15.12
N SER A 313 -27.04 6.04 13.79
CA SER A 313 -27.14 7.22 12.94
C SER A 313 -27.85 6.94 11.63
N ILE A 314 -28.47 7.98 11.08
CA ILE A 314 -29.33 7.92 9.89
C ILE A 314 -28.92 9.03 8.90
N PRO A 315 -27.82 8.83 8.14
CA PRO A 315 -27.49 9.71 7.03
C PRO A 315 -28.48 9.59 5.86
N PHE A 316 -28.90 10.75 5.35
CA PHE A 316 -29.56 10.96 4.08
C PHE A 316 -28.57 11.62 3.13
N SER A 317 -28.33 11.04 1.95
CA SER A 317 -27.48 11.66 0.93
C SER A 317 -28.32 12.10 -0.27
N LEU A 318 -28.34 13.41 -0.52
CA LEU A 318 -28.95 14.02 -1.70
C LEU A 318 -28.02 13.83 -2.90
N ASN A 319 -28.51 13.13 -3.92
CA ASN A 319 -27.74 12.78 -5.10
C ASN A 319 -28.52 13.07 -6.38
N PRO A 320 -27.87 13.53 -7.46
CA PRO A 320 -28.57 13.86 -8.70
C PRO A 320 -29.12 12.60 -9.42
N ALA A 321 -29.85 12.80 -10.50
CA ALA A 321 -30.31 11.71 -11.36
C ALA A 321 -29.13 10.99 -12.05
N HIS A 322 -29.33 9.74 -12.47
CA HIS A 322 -28.26 8.90 -13.00
C HIS A 322 -27.66 9.39 -14.33
N ASP A 323 -28.44 10.10 -15.12
CA ASP A 323 -28.10 10.65 -16.44
C ASP A 323 -27.43 12.04 -16.35
N VAL A 324 -27.38 12.63 -15.16
CA VAL A 324 -26.78 13.95 -14.94
C VAL A 324 -25.27 13.91 -15.17
N MET A 325 -24.82 14.82 -16.03
CA MET A 325 -23.40 15.16 -16.19
C MET A 325 -23.01 16.25 -15.20
N ILE A 326 -22.02 15.95 -14.37
CA ILE A 326 -21.41 16.91 -13.44
C ILE A 326 -20.22 17.57 -14.13
N LYS A 327 -20.30 18.89 -14.24
CA LYS A 327 -19.29 19.76 -14.85
C LYS A 327 -19.22 21.09 -14.10
N PRO A 328 -18.10 21.83 -14.18
CA PRO A 328 -18.03 23.19 -13.65
C PRO A 328 -19.20 24.05 -14.15
N LEU A 329 -19.76 24.87 -13.26
CA LEU A 329 -20.83 25.79 -13.61
C LEU A 329 -20.25 26.92 -14.45
N ASP A 330 -20.89 27.26 -15.57
CA ASP A 330 -20.40 28.26 -16.54
C ASP A 330 -20.08 29.61 -15.86
N GLU A 331 -20.83 29.94 -14.80
CA GLU A 331 -20.68 31.12 -13.96
C GLU A 331 -19.33 31.19 -13.20
N PHE A 332 -18.62 30.06 -13.04
CA PHE A 332 -17.34 29.94 -12.32
C PHE A 332 -16.16 29.52 -13.21
N ILE A 333 -16.37 29.38 -14.53
CA ILE A 333 -15.31 29.02 -15.49
C ILE A 333 -14.51 30.27 -15.88
N SER A 334 -13.30 30.43 -15.33
CA SER A 334 -12.31 31.37 -15.90
C SER A 334 -11.62 30.74 -17.11
N THR A 335 -11.33 31.52 -18.15
CA THR A 335 -10.69 31.08 -19.41
C THR A 335 -9.32 30.38 -19.25
N GLU A 336 -8.69 30.45 -18.07
CA GLU A 336 -7.37 29.85 -17.80
C GLU A 336 -7.42 28.49 -17.07
N ASN A 337 -8.58 28.02 -16.57
CA ASN A 337 -8.69 26.81 -15.74
C ASN A 337 -9.58 25.68 -16.29
N SER A 338 -10.15 25.83 -17.49
CA SER A 338 -11.11 24.84 -18.04
C SER A 338 -10.52 23.46 -18.35
N SER A 339 -9.20 23.33 -18.43
CA SER A 339 -8.50 22.07 -18.74
C SER A 339 -8.26 21.17 -17.50
N LYS A 340 -8.50 21.67 -16.29
CA LYS A 340 -8.13 20.99 -15.04
C LYS A 340 -9.19 19.99 -14.54
N TYR A 341 -10.46 20.14 -14.92
CA TYR A 341 -11.58 19.34 -14.40
C TYR A 341 -12.28 18.60 -15.54
N LYS A 342 -12.36 17.26 -15.42
CA LYS A 342 -13.06 16.42 -16.39
C LYS A 342 -14.53 16.29 -15.98
N GLU A 343 -15.43 16.50 -16.94
CA GLU A 343 -16.86 16.21 -16.77
C GLU A 343 -17.06 14.71 -16.49
N TYR A 344 -18.01 14.35 -15.63
CA TYR A 344 -18.33 12.94 -15.38
C TYR A 344 -19.83 12.67 -15.21
N ASN A 345 -20.26 11.47 -15.59
CA ASN A 345 -21.64 11.02 -15.44
C ASN A 345 -21.86 10.47 -14.02
N TRP A 346 -22.89 10.98 -13.32
CA TRP A 346 -23.18 10.61 -11.94
C TRP A 346 -23.59 9.14 -11.76
N GLY A 347 -24.48 8.63 -12.61
CA GLY A 347 -24.95 7.25 -12.52
C GLY A 347 -23.81 6.24 -12.65
N LYS A 348 -22.84 6.51 -13.54
CA LYS A 348 -21.66 5.67 -13.73
C LYS A 348 -20.73 5.72 -12.52
N PHE A 349 -20.50 6.91 -11.95
CA PHE A 349 -19.76 7.07 -10.69
C PHE A 349 -20.40 6.28 -9.53
N LEU A 350 -21.73 6.36 -9.38
CA LEU A 350 -22.48 5.65 -8.35
C LEU A 350 -22.33 4.13 -8.48
N LYS A 351 -22.33 3.60 -9.71
CA LYS A 351 -22.16 2.16 -9.97
C LYS A 351 -20.74 1.67 -9.69
N THR A 352 -19.72 2.42 -10.10
CA THR A 352 -18.31 2.12 -9.77
C THR A 352 -18.12 2.00 -8.26
N ARG A 353 -18.67 2.96 -7.50
CA ARG A 353 -18.56 2.98 -6.02
C ARG A 353 -19.37 1.88 -5.33
N ARG A 354 -20.48 1.42 -5.92
CA ARG A 354 -21.27 0.31 -5.36
C ARG A 354 -20.66 -1.04 -5.72
N LEU A 355 -20.18 -1.25 -6.94
CA LEU A 355 -19.49 -2.49 -7.33
C LEU A 355 -18.21 -2.73 -6.53
N SER A 356 -17.46 -1.67 -6.17
CA SER A 356 -16.29 -1.81 -5.29
C SER A 356 -16.62 -2.34 -3.88
N ASN A 357 -17.89 -2.26 -3.45
CA ASN A 357 -18.36 -2.81 -2.18
C ASN A 357 -18.90 -4.25 -2.31
N PHE A 358 -19.12 -4.75 -3.53
CA PHE A 358 -19.65 -6.11 -3.82
C PHE A 358 -18.61 -7.05 -4.41
N LYS A 359 -17.83 -6.59 -5.39
CA LYS A 359 -16.82 -7.40 -6.09
C LYS A 359 -15.44 -7.06 -5.55
N LYS A 360 -15.03 -7.81 -4.53
CA LYS A 360 -13.61 -8.03 -4.21
C LYS A 360 -13.31 -9.53 -4.24
N LEU A 361 -13.70 -10.17 -5.35
CA LEU A 361 -12.88 -11.16 -6.05
C LEU A 361 -12.66 -10.59 -7.48
N ASP A 362 -11.39 -10.44 -7.84
CA ASP A 362 -10.83 -10.10 -9.16
C ASP A 362 -11.43 -8.94 -9.97
N VAL A 363 -10.76 -7.77 -9.96
CA VAL A 363 -10.64 -6.89 -11.14
C VAL A 363 -9.33 -6.06 -11.09
N GLU A 364 -8.30 -6.58 -11.73
CA GLU A 364 -7.32 -5.77 -12.49
C GLU A 364 -7.98 -5.35 -13.82
N ASN A 365 -7.60 -4.16 -14.34
CA ASN A 365 -8.05 -3.50 -15.58
C ASN A 365 -9.23 -2.52 -15.47
N LEU A 366 -8.89 -1.25 -15.22
CA LEU A 366 -9.28 -0.04 -15.98
C LEU A 366 -8.77 1.20 -15.21
N GLN A 367 -7.76 1.88 -15.77
CA GLN A 367 -7.06 3.07 -15.24
C GLN A 367 -8.05 4.28 -15.20
N ILE A 368 -8.01 5.26 -14.28
CA ILE A 368 -7.05 6.37 -14.15
C ILE A 368 -7.30 7.12 -12.80
N HIS A 369 -6.24 7.31 -12.00
CA HIS A 369 -5.94 8.32 -10.97
C HIS A 369 -6.96 8.74 -9.87
N HIS A 370 -6.94 8.09 -8.70
CA HIS A 370 -6.49 8.65 -7.39
C HIS A 370 -6.65 7.60 -6.25
N PHE A 371 -5.52 7.21 -5.64
CA PHE A 371 -5.33 6.44 -4.38
C PHE A 371 -6.03 5.07 -4.18
N LYS A 372 -5.49 4.03 -4.85
CA LYS A 372 -5.56 2.61 -4.41
C LYS A 372 -4.41 2.34 -3.42
N GLN A 373 -4.70 1.91 -2.20
CA GLN A 373 -3.71 1.34 -1.27
C GLN A 373 -4.33 0.20 -0.44
N SER A 374 -4.51 -0.97 -1.06
CA SER A 374 -4.34 -2.25 -0.36
C SER A 374 -3.37 -3.07 -1.20
N VAL A 375 -2.19 -3.33 -0.66
CA VAL A 375 -1.28 -4.35 -1.18
C VAL A 375 -1.89 -5.73 -0.90
N ASP A 376 -1.82 -6.63 -1.89
CA ASP A 376 -2.25 -8.02 -1.76
C ASP A 376 -1.59 -8.66 -0.52
N VAL A 377 -2.37 -9.40 0.27
CA VAL A 377 -1.93 -10.04 1.53
C VAL A 377 -0.72 -10.96 1.32
N ALA A 378 -0.52 -11.48 0.10
CA ALA A 378 0.64 -12.27 -0.26
C ALA A 378 1.97 -11.52 -0.08
N PHE A 379 1.97 -10.19 -0.20
CA PHE A 379 3.17 -9.36 -0.05
C PHE A 379 3.38 -8.84 1.39
N VAL A 380 2.40 -9.05 2.28
CA VAL A 380 2.46 -8.51 3.64
C VAL A 380 3.42 -9.33 4.49
N GLN A 381 4.49 -8.68 4.94
CA GLN A 381 5.49 -9.28 5.81
C GLN A 381 4.91 -9.52 7.22
N PRO A 382 5.33 -10.59 7.91
CA PRO A 382 5.11 -10.78 9.35
C PRO A 382 5.56 -9.55 10.15
N LEU A 383 4.92 -9.29 11.29
CA LEU A 383 5.11 -8.05 12.06
C LEU A 383 6.58 -7.78 12.41
N GLU A 384 7.31 -8.83 12.78
CA GLU A 384 8.73 -8.83 13.13
C GLU A 384 9.67 -8.52 11.95
N HIS A 385 9.17 -8.63 10.72
CA HIS A 385 9.96 -8.44 9.49
C HIS A 385 9.54 -7.20 8.69
N ARG A 386 8.49 -6.51 9.11
CA ARG A 386 8.04 -5.27 8.45
C ARG A 386 9.12 -4.18 8.51
N PRO A 387 9.25 -3.36 7.46
CA PRO A 387 10.10 -2.17 7.51
C PRO A 387 9.63 -1.22 8.61
N LYS A 388 10.55 -0.72 9.44
CA LYS A 388 10.20 0.28 10.45
C LYS A 388 10.08 1.64 9.75
N PRO A 389 8.93 2.34 9.84
CA PRO A 389 8.83 3.71 9.36
C PRO A 389 9.64 4.60 10.32
N ASN A 390 10.74 5.17 9.83
CA ASN A 390 11.71 6.00 10.53
C ASN A 390 12.67 5.27 11.48
N ASN A 391 13.85 4.89 10.95
CA ASN A 391 15.09 5.09 11.73
C ASN A 391 15.55 6.54 11.49
N SER A 392 14.85 7.50 12.09
CA SER A 392 15.36 8.87 12.24
C SER A 392 16.26 8.91 13.48
N ALA A 393 17.53 8.52 13.35
CA ALA A 393 18.59 8.89 14.29
C ALA A 393 19.96 8.58 13.70
N GLU A 394 20.75 9.64 13.53
CA GLU A 394 22.21 9.66 13.31
C GLU A 394 22.71 9.20 11.93
N ILE A 395 23.77 9.87 11.45
CA ILE A 395 24.57 9.42 10.31
C ILE A 395 25.23 8.11 10.76
N VAL A 396 24.51 7.00 10.62
CA VAL A 396 25.06 5.69 10.94
C VAL A 396 26.12 5.39 9.89
N GLU A 397 27.32 5.05 10.35
CA GLU A 397 28.44 4.63 9.51
C GLU A 397 27.97 3.51 8.57
N GLY A 398 27.90 3.81 7.27
CA GLY A 398 27.44 2.88 6.24
C GLY A 398 28.45 1.77 5.98
N ILE A 399 28.12 0.85 5.08
CA ILE A 399 29.07 -0.20 4.69
C ILE A 399 30.36 0.42 4.09
N PRO A 400 31.54 -0.20 4.28
CA PRO A 400 32.81 0.35 3.80
C PRO A 400 32.81 0.64 2.30
N VAL A 401 33.43 1.73 1.87
CA VAL A 401 33.67 2.07 0.46
C VAL A 401 35.15 1.88 0.15
N ILE A 402 35.46 1.07 -0.85
CA ILE A 402 36.82 0.64 -1.19
C ILE A 402 37.15 1.07 -2.61
N ASP A 403 38.24 1.84 -2.75
CA ASP A 403 38.73 2.31 -4.04
C ASP A 403 39.67 1.26 -4.67
N LEU A 404 39.30 0.74 -5.84
CA LEU A 404 40.10 -0.24 -6.59
C LEU A 404 41.02 0.40 -7.64
N PHE A 405 41.10 1.74 -7.72
CA PHE A 405 41.87 2.48 -8.73
C PHE A 405 43.34 2.02 -8.81
N GLN A 406 43.98 1.82 -7.66
CA GLN A 406 45.38 1.42 -7.59
C GLN A 406 45.64 0.02 -8.15
N LEU A 407 44.60 -0.83 -8.25
CA LEU A 407 44.67 -2.16 -8.83
C LEU A 407 44.21 -2.20 -10.29
N THR A 408 43.50 -1.19 -10.80
CA THR A 408 42.94 -1.18 -12.17
C THR A 408 43.86 -0.53 -13.20
N GLN A 409 44.76 0.33 -12.77
CA GLN A 409 45.90 0.71 -13.60
C GLN A 409 46.98 -0.37 -13.48
N ASN A 410 47.33 -1.02 -14.60
CA ASN A 410 48.51 -1.86 -14.71
C ASN A 410 49.78 -1.02 -14.49
N TYR A 411 50.04 -0.61 -13.25
CA TYR A 411 51.29 0.04 -12.88
C TYR A 411 52.38 -1.02 -12.91
N GLN A 412 52.96 -1.21 -14.10
CA GLN A 412 54.23 -1.91 -14.33
C GLN A 412 55.44 -1.16 -13.71
N SER A 413 55.23 -0.40 -12.63
CA SER A 413 56.28 0.43 -12.03
C SER A 413 55.98 0.68 -10.56
N SER A 414 56.48 -0.21 -9.69
CA SER A 414 56.92 0.14 -8.31
C SER A 414 55.96 0.95 -7.42
N GLY A 415 54.63 0.81 -7.60
CA GLY A 415 53.61 1.33 -6.68
C GLY A 415 53.43 0.40 -5.49
N SER A 416 54.33 0.55 -4.51
CA SER A 416 54.32 0.07 -3.11
C SER A 416 53.49 -1.20 -2.77
N ILE A 417 54.18 -2.26 -2.33
CA ILE A 417 53.60 -3.42 -1.62
C ILE A 417 52.58 -2.99 -0.54
N ASP A 418 52.80 -1.82 0.07
CA ASP A 418 51.93 -1.27 1.12
C ASP A 418 50.53 -0.94 0.59
N ALA A 419 50.39 -0.45 -0.66
CA ALA A 419 49.10 -0.16 -1.28
C ALA A 419 48.26 -1.42 -1.53
N GLN A 420 48.88 -2.48 -2.07
CA GLN A 420 48.21 -3.77 -2.25
C GLN A 420 47.85 -4.38 -0.89
N THR A 421 48.75 -4.30 0.09
CA THR A 421 48.51 -4.78 1.45
C THR A 421 47.37 -4.02 2.14
N GLU A 422 47.27 -2.71 1.91
CA GLU A 422 46.20 -1.86 2.44
C GLU A 422 44.84 -2.27 1.85
N ILE A 423 44.73 -2.47 0.54
CA ILE A 423 43.46 -2.89 -0.10
C ILE A 423 43.06 -4.30 0.36
N VAL A 424 44.02 -5.23 0.42
CA VAL A 424 43.80 -6.59 0.94
C VAL A 424 43.28 -6.52 2.38
N SER A 425 43.89 -5.69 3.24
CA SER A 425 43.42 -5.51 4.62
C SER A 425 42.02 -4.88 4.70
N LYS A 426 41.73 -3.85 3.90
CA LYS A 426 40.41 -3.20 3.86
C LYS A 426 39.31 -4.17 3.44
N ILE A 427 39.53 -4.96 2.38
CA ILE A 427 38.57 -5.97 1.92
C ILE A 427 38.41 -7.06 2.99
N GLY A 428 39.51 -7.56 3.56
CA GLY A 428 39.45 -8.56 4.63
C GLY A 428 38.64 -8.10 5.84
N ASN A 429 38.87 -6.87 6.30
CA ASN A 429 38.10 -6.27 7.41
C ASN A 429 36.63 -6.09 7.04
N ALA A 430 36.33 -5.60 5.83
CA ALA A 430 34.95 -5.47 5.37
C ALA A 430 34.22 -6.82 5.28
N CYS A 431 34.86 -7.87 4.80
CA CYS A 431 34.31 -9.23 4.76
C CYS A 431 34.04 -9.79 6.18
N ARG A 432 34.96 -9.56 7.12
CA ARG A 432 34.84 -10.00 8.52
C ARG A 432 33.73 -9.24 9.25
N ASP A 433 33.84 -7.93 9.29
CA ASP A 433 33.02 -7.06 10.15
C ASP A 433 31.61 -6.88 9.60
N TRP A 434 31.49 -6.72 8.29
CA TRP A 434 30.21 -6.45 7.62
C TRP A 434 29.73 -7.61 6.77
N GLY A 435 30.61 -8.28 6.04
CA GLY A 435 30.21 -9.17 4.93
C GLY A 435 29.69 -8.40 3.71
N PHE A 436 29.77 -7.07 3.72
CA PHE A 436 29.31 -6.14 2.68
C PHE A 436 30.29 -4.97 2.55
N PHE A 437 30.48 -4.48 1.33
CA PHE A 437 31.20 -3.24 1.03
C PHE A 437 30.82 -2.71 -0.36
N GLN A 438 31.17 -1.46 -0.65
CA GLN A 438 31.06 -0.88 -1.99
C GLN A 438 32.43 -0.76 -2.62
N VAL A 439 32.52 -0.97 -3.93
CA VAL A 439 33.75 -0.74 -4.70
C VAL A 439 33.54 0.37 -5.72
N ILE A 440 34.52 1.28 -5.81
CA ILE A 440 34.60 2.31 -6.84
C ILE A 440 35.89 2.13 -7.66
N ASN A 441 35.94 2.72 -8.85
CA ASN A 441 37.09 2.59 -9.77
C ASN A 441 37.47 1.12 -10.05
N HIS A 442 36.46 0.25 -10.11
CA HIS A 442 36.56 -1.20 -10.27
C HIS A 442 36.97 -1.65 -11.70
N GLY A 443 37.02 -0.71 -12.66
CA GLY A 443 37.53 -0.98 -14.01
C GLY A 443 36.51 -1.58 -14.98
N VAL A 444 35.22 -1.60 -14.61
CA VAL A 444 34.14 -1.94 -15.53
C VAL A 444 33.76 -0.65 -16.29
N PRO A 445 33.69 -0.64 -17.63
CA PRO A 445 33.39 0.57 -18.39
C PRO A 445 32.02 1.14 -18.04
N CYS A 446 31.94 2.44 -17.74
CA CYS A 446 30.68 3.13 -17.45
C CYS A 446 29.68 3.03 -18.62
N GLU A 447 30.17 3.02 -19.85
CA GLU A 447 29.37 2.88 -21.07
C GLU A 447 28.65 1.52 -21.12
N LEU A 448 29.31 0.44 -20.66
CA LEU A 448 28.70 -0.88 -20.57
C LEU A 448 27.61 -0.91 -19.49
N GLN A 449 27.84 -0.25 -18.35
CA GLN A 449 26.84 -0.11 -17.29
C GLN A 449 25.59 0.64 -17.80
N GLN A 450 25.77 1.77 -18.48
CA GLN A 450 24.66 2.53 -19.06
C GLN A 450 23.89 1.72 -20.12
N ARG A 451 24.59 0.94 -20.95
CA ARG A 451 23.96 0.06 -21.95
C ARG A 451 23.13 -1.03 -21.28
N VAL A 452 23.64 -1.70 -20.24
CA VAL A 452 22.86 -2.73 -19.54
C VAL A 452 21.65 -2.10 -18.82
N ASP A 453 21.81 -0.97 -18.14
CA ASP A 453 20.71 -0.27 -17.45
C ASP A 453 19.59 0.10 -18.44
N ALA A 454 19.95 0.68 -19.59
CA ALA A 454 19.00 1.01 -20.65
C ALA A 454 18.32 -0.23 -21.23
N THR A 455 19.05 -1.33 -21.37
CA THR A 455 18.54 -2.60 -21.91
C THR A 455 17.54 -3.26 -20.95
N VAL A 456 17.89 -3.28 -19.66
CA VAL A 456 17.02 -3.78 -18.58
C VAL A 456 15.73 -2.98 -18.52
N LYS A 457 15.83 -1.64 -18.56
CA LYS A 457 14.65 -0.77 -18.56
C LYS A 457 13.76 -1.03 -19.78
N LYS A 458 14.32 -1.08 -20.99
CA LYS A 458 13.55 -1.39 -22.21
C LYS A 458 12.80 -2.72 -22.12
N PHE A 459 13.41 -3.74 -21.51
CA PHE A 459 12.77 -5.03 -21.31
C PHE A 459 11.61 -4.97 -20.31
N PHE A 460 11.79 -4.33 -19.16
CA PHE A 460 10.70 -4.19 -18.17
C PHE A 460 9.61 -3.19 -18.60
N ASP A 461 9.90 -2.26 -19.51
CA ASP A 461 8.89 -1.39 -20.12
C ASP A 461 7.98 -2.13 -21.14
N LEU A 462 8.30 -3.37 -21.52
CA LEU A 462 7.45 -4.21 -22.37
C LEU A 462 6.13 -4.58 -21.68
N SER A 463 5.12 -4.91 -22.48
CA SER A 463 3.85 -5.40 -21.94
C SER A 463 4.05 -6.71 -21.16
N PRO A 464 3.21 -7.00 -20.15
CA PRO A 464 3.29 -8.26 -19.41
C PRO A 464 3.20 -9.51 -20.31
N GLU A 465 2.48 -9.43 -21.44
CA GLU A 465 2.38 -10.51 -22.41
C GLU A 465 3.71 -10.79 -23.11
N GLU A 466 4.43 -9.75 -23.52
CA GLU A 466 5.74 -9.89 -24.17
C GLU A 466 6.79 -10.44 -23.21
N ARG A 467 6.83 -9.95 -21.96
CA ARG A 467 7.75 -10.46 -20.93
C ARG A 467 7.49 -11.93 -20.61
N ARG A 468 6.22 -12.35 -20.60
CA ARG A 468 5.82 -13.75 -20.35
C ARG A 468 6.20 -14.73 -21.47
N LYS A 469 6.60 -14.28 -22.66
CA LYS A 469 7.10 -15.17 -23.73
C LYS A 469 8.40 -15.88 -23.35
N VAL A 470 9.18 -15.28 -22.46
CA VAL A 470 10.43 -15.85 -21.93
C VAL A 470 10.27 -16.24 -20.46
N LYS A 471 9.06 -16.59 -20.03
CA LYS A 471 8.78 -16.96 -18.65
C LYS A 471 9.49 -18.27 -18.30
N ARG A 472 10.10 -18.31 -17.12
CA ARG A 472 10.69 -19.54 -16.57
C ARG A 472 9.63 -20.58 -16.18
N ASP A 473 9.99 -21.86 -16.18
CA ASP A 473 9.11 -22.96 -15.78
C ASP A 473 9.84 -23.99 -14.89
N GLU A 474 9.15 -25.08 -14.50
CA GLU A 474 9.72 -26.12 -13.62
C GLU A 474 10.88 -26.89 -14.26
N THR A 475 10.98 -26.90 -15.59
CA THR A 475 12.03 -27.59 -16.34
C THR A 475 13.21 -26.69 -16.65
N ASN A 476 12.97 -25.39 -16.88
CA ASN A 476 13.98 -24.39 -17.12
C ASN A 476 13.71 -23.14 -16.24
N PRO A 477 14.44 -22.99 -15.12
CA PRO A 477 14.23 -21.91 -14.16
C PRO A 477 14.86 -20.56 -14.60
N LEU A 478 15.24 -20.42 -15.88
CA LEU A 478 15.81 -19.19 -16.46
C LEU A 478 14.75 -18.40 -17.22
N GLY A 479 14.88 -17.08 -17.24
CA GLY A 479 13.92 -16.15 -17.88
C GLY A 479 13.10 -15.32 -16.88
N TYR A 480 11.96 -14.81 -17.33
CA TYR A 480 11.09 -13.87 -16.61
C TYR A 480 10.23 -14.55 -15.53
N TYR A 481 10.02 -13.85 -14.40
CA TYR A 481 9.10 -14.28 -13.33
C TYR A 481 8.65 -13.12 -12.42
N ASP A 482 7.43 -13.15 -11.90
CA ASP A 482 6.81 -12.06 -11.12
C ASP A 482 6.08 -12.53 -9.84
N THR A 483 6.32 -13.77 -9.41
CA THR A 483 5.70 -14.38 -8.24
C THR A 483 6.72 -15.02 -7.29
N GLU A 484 7.95 -14.50 -7.20
CA GLU A 484 8.97 -15.02 -6.27
C GLU A 484 8.53 -14.88 -4.82
N HIS A 485 8.91 -15.86 -4.00
CA HIS A 485 8.67 -15.85 -2.58
C HIS A 485 9.98 -15.93 -1.82
N THR A 486 10.17 -15.04 -0.85
CA THR A 486 11.24 -15.16 0.15
C THR A 486 10.63 -15.59 1.48
N LYS A 487 11.06 -16.74 2.01
CA LYS A 487 10.53 -17.34 3.24
C LYS A 487 8.98 -17.38 3.27
N ASN A 488 8.39 -17.85 2.18
CA ASN A 488 6.94 -18.01 1.99
C ASN A 488 6.10 -16.72 1.92
N VAL A 489 6.73 -15.54 1.76
CA VAL A 489 6.06 -14.26 1.51
C VAL A 489 6.42 -13.79 0.11
N ARG A 490 5.43 -13.33 -0.67
CA ARG A 490 5.66 -12.85 -2.03
C ARG A 490 6.47 -11.56 -2.00
N ASP A 491 7.51 -11.52 -2.83
CA ASP A 491 8.39 -10.38 -2.96
C ASP A 491 7.75 -9.31 -3.87
N TRP A 492 7.85 -8.02 -3.50
CA TRP A 492 7.35 -6.91 -4.32
C TRP A 492 8.33 -6.58 -5.46
N LYS A 493 8.50 -7.51 -6.39
CA LYS A 493 9.38 -7.37 -7.56
C LYS A 493 8.98 -8.31 -8.70
N GLU A 494 9.51 -8.00 -9.87
CA GLU A 494 9.61 -8.92 -11.00
C GLU A 494 11.07 -9.09 -11.41
N VAL A 495 11.41 -10.23 -12.00
CA VAL A 495 12.79 -10.64 -12.30
C VAL A 495 12.97 -11.22 -13.69
N PHE A 496 14.22 -11.18 -14.17
CA PHE A 496 14.69 -11.95 -15.32
C PHE A 496 16.05 -12.57 -14.99
N ASP A 497 16.16 -13.91 -15.11
CA ASP A 497 17.37 -14.67 -14.79
C ASP A 497 18.06 -15.23 -16.06
N PHE A 498 19.39 -15.12 -16.14
CA PHE A 498 20.19 -15.81 -17.16
C PHE A 498 21.57 -16.23 -16.62
N THR A 499 22.11 -17.33 -17.14
CA THR A 499 23.40 -17.88 -16.75
C THR A 499 24.53 -17.33 -17.60
N VAL A 500 25.73 -17.28 -17.02
CA VAL A 500 26.97 -16.89 -17.74
C VAL A 500 27.37 -17.98 -18.74
N ILE A 501 27.27 -19.24 -18.31
CA ILE A 501 27.56 -20.43 -19.11
C ILE A 501 26.24 -20.98 -19.67
N ASP A 502 26.15 -21.17 -20.98
CA ASP A 502 24.94 -21.60 -21.67
C ASP A 502 25.27 -22.69 -22.72
N PRO A 503 24.77 -23.93 -22.57
CA PRO A 503 23.90 -24.41 -21.48
C PRO A 503 24.66 -24.54 -20.15
N MET A 504 23.99 -24.21 -19.03
CA MET A 504 24.48 -24.54 -17.68
C MET A 504 24.03 -25.95 -17.30
N VAL A 505 24.91 -26.73 -16.69
CA VAL A 505 24.62 -28.12 -16.31
C VAL A 505 24.45 -28.24 -14.78
N LEU A 506 23.41 -28.97 -14.36
CA LEU A 506 23.13 -29.26 -12.94
C LEU A 506 22.73 -30.74 -12.72
N PRO A 507 22.86 -31.29 -11.50
CA PRO A 507 22.31 -32.61 -11.16
C PRO A 507 20.79 -32.72 -11.40
N ALA A 508 20.27 -33.88 -11.83
CA ALA A 508 18.86 -34.17 -12.14
C ALA A 508 18.01 -34.45 -10.87
N ALA A 509 16.68 -34.40 -10.99
CA ALA A 509 15.77 -34.27 -9.83
C ALA A 509 15.57 -35.57 -9.05
N SER A 510 15.83 -36.70 -9.71
CA SER A 510 15.82 -38.06 -9.15
C SER A 510 16.96 -38.33 -8.16
N CYS A 511 17.93 -37.42 -8.05
CA CYS A 511 19.19 -37.69 -7.39
C CYS A 511 19.10 -37.36 -5.90
N GLN A 512 19.12 -38.40 -5.06
CA GLN A 512 19.18 -38.23 -3.61
C GLN A 512 20.51 -37.59 -3.18
N VAL A 513 20.52 -36.92 -2.02
CA VAL A 513 21.70 -36.22 -1.47
C VAL A 513 22.93 -37.16 -1.38
N HIS A 514 22.70 -38.47 -1.23
CA HIS A 514 23.74 -39.51 -1.12
C HIS A 514 24.08 -40.27 -2.41
N ASP A 515 23.44 -39.98 -3.55
CA ASP A 515 23.72 -40.71 -4.79
C ASP A 515 24.98 -40.16 -5.50
N GLN A 516 25.92 -41.04 -5.83
CA GLN A 516 27.19 -40.69 -6.50
C GLN A 516 27.07 -40.72 -8.04
N ASN A 517 25.97 -41.27 -8.59
CA ASN A 517 25.70 -41.31 -10.03
C ASN A 517 24.43 -40.51 -10.35
N TYR A 518 24.53 -39.19 -10.43
CA TYR A 518 23.40 -38.33 -10.76
C TYR A 518 23.34 -38.01 -12.25
N GLU A 519 22.16 -38.17 -12.85
CA GLU A 519 21.86 -37.71 -14.21
C GLU A 519 22.03 -36.17 -14.27
N LEU A 520 22.43 -35.61 -15.40
CA LEU A 520 22.67 -34.18 -15.57
C LEU A 520 21.54 -33.54 -16.39
N HIS A 521 21.15 -32.33 -16.02
CA HIS A 521 20.11 -31.54 -16.69
C HIS A 521 20.70 -30.24 -17.22
N GLU A 522 20.44 -29.95 -18.49
CA GLU A 522 20.87 -28.71 -19.16
C GLU A 522 19.83 -27.59 -18.97
N LEU A 523 20.29 -26.43 -18.54
CA LEU A 523 19.52 -25.19 -18.46
C LEU A 523 19.98 -24.23 -19.54
N ARG A 524 19.04 -23.66 -20.29
CA ARG A 524 19.31 -22.77 -21.42
C ARG A 524 18.73 -21.39 -21.23
N ASN A 525 19.48 -20.36 -21.59
CA ASN A 525 19.01 -18.99 -21.47
C ASN A 525 17.81 -18.71 -22.38
N GLN A 526 16.79 -18.04 -21.82
CA GLN A 526 15.57 -17.67 -22.55
C GLN A 526 15.63 -16.21 -23.00
N TRP A 527 16.24 -15.96 -24.15
CA TRP A 527 16.45 -14.61 -24.65
C TRP A 527 15.17 -14.00 -25.27
N PRO A 528 14.77 -12.78 -24.88
CA PRO A 528 13.65 -12.09 -25.51
C PRO A 528 14.03 -11.61 -26.92
N THR A 529 13.03 -11.44 -27.79
CA THR A 529 13.24 -10.92 -29.15
C THR A 529 13.43 -9.40 -29.20
N TYR A 530 12.99 -8.69 -28.16
CA TYR A 530 13.18 -7.25 -28.01
C TYR A 530 13.66 -6.94 -26.57
N PRO A 531 14.59 -5.99 -26.40
CA PRO A 531 15.31 -5.27 -27.45
C PRO A 531 16.30 -6.18 -28.22
N PRO A 532 16.58 -5.95 -29.53
CA PRO A 532 17.45 -6.82 -30.33
C PRO A 532 18.87 -6.99 -29.75
N GLU A 533 19.38 -5.95 -29.09
CA GLU A 533 20.69 -5.95 -28.44
C GLU A 533 20.73 -6.70 -27.09
N PHE A 534 19.58 -7.20 -26.60
CA PHE A 534 19.44 -7.68 -25.22
C PHE A 534 20.47 -8.77 -24.87
N ARG A 535 20.58 -9.79 -25.72
CA ARG A 535 21.50 -10.90 -25.53
C ARG A 535 22.96 -10.44 -25.53
N GLU A 536 23.36 -9.67 -26.53
CA GLU A 536 24.75 -9.24 -26.72
C GLU A 536 25.24 -8.38 -25.55
N VAL A 537 24.40 -7.45 -25.08
CA VAL A 537 24.69 -6.61 -23.90
C VAL A 537 24.78 -7.47 -22.63
N CYS A 538 23.89 -8.44 -22.45
CA CYS A 538 23.91 -9.35 -21.29
C CYS A 538 25.18 -10.19 -21.25
N GLU A 539 25.59 -10.77 -22.39
CA GLU A 539 26.81 -11.59 -22.50
C GLU A 539 28.08 -10.76 -22.29
N GLU A 540 28.14 -9.53 -22.80
CA GLU A 540 29.25 -8.61 -22.58
C GLU A 540 29.37 -8.21 -21.10
N TYR A 541 28.24 -7.88 -20.46
CA TYR A 541 28.18 -7.54 -19.05
C TYR A 541 28.54 -8.73 -18.14
N ALA A 542 28.09 -9.94 -18.48
CA ALA A 542 28.44 -11.16 -17.76
C ALA A 542 29.95 -11.40 -17.67
N LYS A 543 30.67 -11.24 -18.79
CA LYS A 543 32.13 -11.36 -18.84
C LYS A 543 32.84 -10.30 -17.98
N ALA A 544 32.31 -9.08 -17.95
CA ALA A 544 32.87 -8.01 -17.12
C ALA A 544 32.68 -8.29 -15.62
N MET A 545 31.51 -8.79 -15.23
CA MET A 545 31.20 -9.16 -13.85
C MET A 545 32.01 -10.37 -13.36
N GLU A 546 32.17 -11.38 -14.22
CA GLU A 546 33.01 -12.55 -13.94
C GLU A 546 34.47 -12.13 -13.69
N LYS A 547 35.04 -11.30 -14.58
CA LYS A 547 36.39 -10.77 -14.41
C LYS A 547 36.58 -9.99 -13.11
N LEU A 548 35.61 -9.13 -12.76
CA LEU A 548 35.65 -8.39 -11.50
C LEU A 548 35.55 -9.33 -10.28
N SER A 549 34.70 -10.36 -10.38
CA SER A 549 34.48 -11.34 -9.31
C SER A 549 35.72 -12.17 -9.02
N PHE A 550 36.44 -12.65 -10.05
CA PHE A 550 37.72 -13.33 -9.86
C PHE A 550 38.75 -12.44 -9.15
N LYS A 551 38.85 -11.16 -9.54
CA LYS A 551 39.77 -10.22 -8.90
C LYS A 551 39.44 -10.02 -7.42
N LEU A 552 38.16 -9.88 -7.09
CA LEU A 552 37.72 -9.75 -5.70
C LEU A 552 37.98 -11.04 -4.90
N LEU A 553 37.73 -12.20 -5.50
CA LEU A 553 37.98 -13.51 -4.91
C LEU A 553 39.48 -13.69 -4.59
N GLU A 554 40.36 -13.30 -5.51
CA GLU A 554 41.82 -13.36 -5.32
C GLU A 554 42.29 -12.46 -4.17
N ILE A 555 41.72 -11.26 -4.05
CA ILE A 555 42.02 -10.36 -2.92
C ILE A 555 41.51 -10.94 -1.59
N MET A 556 40.31 -11.53 -1.58
CA MET A 556 39.76 -12.20 -0.40
C MET A 556 40.63 -13.40 0.04
N ALA A 557 41.19 -14.15 -0.92
CA ALA A 557 42.12 -15.23 -0.61
C ALA A 557 43.41 -14.69 0.04
N LEU A 558 43.99 -13.62 -0.51
CA LEU A 558 45.17 -12.96 0.07
C LEU A 558 44.89 -12.45 1.50
N SER A 559 43.72 -11.88 1.77
CA SER A 559 43.38 -11.37 3.10
C SER A 559 43.13 -12.47 4.14
N LEU A 560 42.90 -13.71 3.71
CA LEU A 560 42.88 -14.91 4.55
C LEU A 560 44.28 -15.54 4.71
N GLY A 561 45.33 -14.95 4.13
CA GLY A 561 46.68 -15.51 4.14
C GLY A 561 46.88 -16.69 3.18
N LEU A 562 45.98 -16.86 2.21
CA LEU A 562 46.05 -17.91 1.20
C LEU A 562 46.78 -17.42 -0.07
N PRO A 563 47.28 -18.33 -0.92
CA PRO A 563 47.74 -17.97 -2.25
C PRO A 563 46.64 -17.24 -3.05
N GLU A 564 47.02 -16.21 -3.81
CA GLU A 564 46.11 -15.36 -4.60
C GLU A 564 45.04 -16.16 -5.35
N LYS A 565 45.45 -17.18 -6.10
CA LYS A 565 44.55 -17.98 -6.95
C LYS A 565 43.97 -19.23 -6.28
N ARG A 566 44.04 -19.33 -4.94
CA ARG A 566 43.69 -20.55 -4.20
C ARG A 566 42.25 -21.00 -4.44
N LEU A 567 41.34 -20.05 -4.63
CA LEU A 567 39.91 -20.31 -4.79
C LEU A 567 39.48 -20.47 -6.25
N ASN A 568 40.30 -20.06 -7.22
CA ASN A 568 39.93 -20.03 -8.64
C ASN A 568 39.56 -21.42 -9.18
N GLY A 569 40.20 -22.48 -8.67
CA GLY A 569 39.94 -23.86 -9.09
C GLY A 569 38.53 -24.38 -8.76
N TYR A 570 37.74 -23.65 -7.96
CA TYR A 570 36.33 -23.99 -7.70
C TYR A 570 35.37 -23.40 -8.76
N PHE A 571 35.86 -22.59 -9.68
CA PHE A 571 35.10 -21.88 -10.70
C PHE A 571 35.66 -22.22 -12.09
N ASP A 572 35.59 -23.50 -12.45
CA ASP A 572 35.97 -23.95 -13.79
C ASP A 572 34.90 -23.56 -14.84
N ASP A 573 35.07 -24.03 -16.07
CA ASP A 573 34.15 -23.78 -17.20
C ASP A 573 32.75 -24.43 -17.01
N GLU A 574 32.44 -24.97 -15.83
CA GLU A 574 31.13 -25.50 -15.42
C GLU A 574 30.56 -24.78 -14.17
N HIS A 575 31.09 -23.59 -13.85
CA HIS A 575 30.59 -22.79 -12.74
C HIS A 575 29.12 -22.40 -12.92
N THR A 576 28.39 -22.22 -11.81
CA THR A 576 26.93 -22.03 -11.83
C THR A 576 26.51 -20.56 -11.65
N SER A 577 27.38 -19.63 -12.05
CA SER A 577 27.15 -18.19 -11.93
C SER A 577 26.02 -17.71 -12.84
N PHE A 578 25.20 -16.79 -12.34
CA PHE A 578 24.05 -16.23 -13.06
C PHE A 578 23.83 -14.77 -12.71
N ILE A 579 23.16 -14.06 -13.61
CA ILE A 579 22.73 -12.68 -13.42
C ILE A 579 21.22 -12.67 -13.27
N ARG A 580 20.75 -11.79 -12.39
CA ARG A 580 19.35 -11.46 -12.24
C ARG A 580 19.14 -9.98 -12.49
N PHE A 581 18.15 -9.64 -13.29
CA PHE A 581 17.60 -8.30 -13.33
C PHE A 581 16.40 -8.25 -12.40
N ASN A 582 16.40 -7.36 -11.42
CA ASN A 582 15.25 -7.10 -10.55
C ASN A 582 14.64 -5.74 -10.92
N HIS A 583 13.33 -5.71 -11.07
CA HIS A 583 12.53 -4.49 -11.17
C HIS A 583 11.53 -4.44 -10.01
N TYR A 584 11.55 -3.34 -9.25
CA TYR A 584 10.66 -3.10 -8.12
C TYR A 584 9.74 -1.92 -8.48
N PRO A 585 8.47 -2.19 -8.85
CA PRO A 585 7.51 -1.12 -9.09
C PRO A 585 7.23 -0.30 -7.83
N PRO A 586 6.77 0.96 -7.93
CA PRO A 586 6.33 1.75 -6.77
C PRO A 586 5.31 0.97 -5.94
N CYS A 587 5.63 0.78 -4.67
CA CYS A 587 4.79 0.03 -3.74
C CYS A 587 3.81 0.98 -3.04
N PRO A 588 2.50 0.70 -3.11
CA PRO A 588 1.51 1.50 -2.41
C PRO A 588 1.69 1.45 -0.89
N THR A 589 2.02 0.32 -0.28
CA THR A 589 2.19 0.23 1.18
C THR A 589 3.60 -0.27 1.53
N PRO A 590 4.63 0.59 1.39
CA PRO A 590 6.02 0.17 1.56
C PRO A 590 6.37 -0.24 3.00
N HIS A 591 5.53 0.12 3.98
CA HIS A 591 5.67 -0.29 5.37
C HIS A 591 5.14 -1.72 5.65
N LEU A 592 4.47 -2.36 4.69
CA LEU A 592 3.95 -3.73 4.83
C LEU A 592 4.69 -4.75 3.96
N ALA A 593 5.29 -4.31 2.85
CA ALA A 593 5.93 -5.18 1.88
C ALA A 593 7.45 -4.98 1.87
N LEU A 594 8.15 -6.01 1.41
CA LEU A 594 9.55 -5.93 1.04
C LEU A 594 9.67 -6.25 -0.44
N GLY A 595 10.60 -5.57 -1.12
CA GLY A 595 10.99 -5.92 -2.47
C GLY A 595 11.70 -7.27 -2.49
N VAL A 596 12.48 -7.58 -1.46
CA VAL A 596 13.01 -8.91 -1.17
C VAL A 596 13.00 -9.11 0.34
N GLY A 597 12.43 -10.21 0.81
CA GLY A 597 12.50 -10.61 2.22
C GLY A 597 13.93 -10.74 2.76
N HIS A 598 14.07 -10.86 4.07
CA HIS A 598 15.38 -11.01 4.72
C HIS A 598 16.00 -12.39 4.39
N HIS A 599 17.23 -12.39 3.88
CA HIS A 599 17.93 -13.59 3.45
C HIS A 599 19.46 -13.44 3.47
N LYS A 600 20.15 -14.54 3.20
CA LYS A 600 21.58 -14.58 2.88
C LYS A 600 21.77 -15.18 1.49
N ASP A 601 22.81 -14.72 0.81
CA ASP A 601 23.19 -15.26 -0.49
C ASP A 601 23.97 -16.55 -0.29
N SER A 602 23.54 -17.61 -0.96
CA SER A 602 24.18 -18.92 -0.84
C SER A 602 25.50 -19.05 -1.60
N GLY A 603 25.76 -18.16 -2.55
CA GLY A 603 26.92 -18.22 -3.45
C GLY A 603 28.25 -17.97 -2.77
N ALA A 604 29.30 -17.75 -3.56
CA ALA A 604 30.59 -17.31 -3.03
C ALA A 604 30.60 -15.81 -2.77
N LEU A 605 30.29 -15.01 -3.79
CA LEU A 605 30.14 -13.56 -3.67
C LEU A 605 29.09 -13.05 -4.65
N THR A 606 28.48 -11.92 -4.33
CA THR A 606 27.53 -11.21 -5.19
C THR A 606 28.10 -9.84 -5.55
N VAL A 607 28.03 -9.48 -6.83
CA VAL A 607 28.36 -8.14 -7.35
C VAL A 607 27.06 -7.46 -7.78
N LEU A 608 26.62 -6.43 -7.07
CA LEU A 608 25.32 -5.81 -7.24
C LEU A 608 25.46 -4.39 -7.81
N ALA A 609 24.93 -4.19 -9.02
CA ALA A 609 24.60 -2.86 -9.53
C ALA A 609 23.23 -2.42 -9.00
N GLN A 610 23.10 -1.14 -8.64
CA GLN A 610 21.81 -0.53 -8.31
C GLN A 610 21.70 0.89 -8.88
N ASP A 611 20.48 1.36 -9.03
CA ASP A 611 20.16 2.73 -9.41
C ASP A 611 20.32 3.74 -8.25
N ASP A 612 19.84 4.97 -8.47
CA ASP A 612 19.88 6.07 -7.50
C ASP A 612 18.72 6.05 -6.47
N VAL A 613 17.80 5.08 -6.54
CA VAL A 613 16.64 4.99 -5.64
C VAL A 613 17.05 4.34 -4.31
N GLY A 614 17.99 3.39 -4.35
CA GLY A 614 18.43 2.64 -3.18
C GLY A 614 17.34 1.73 -2.62
N GLY A 615 17.45 1.28 -1.37
CA GLY A 615 16.47 0.38 -0.73
C GLY A 615 17.05 -0.94 -0.24
N LEU A 616 18.32 -1.23 -0.54
CA LEU A 616 19.05 -2.31 0.12
C LEU A 616 19.29 -1.95 1.60
N GLU A 617 18.96 -2.88 2.50
CA GLU A 617 19.29 -2.81 3.92
C GLU A 617 20.09 -4.05 4.33
N VAL A 618 21.19 -3.83 5.05
CA VAL A 618 22.07 -4.88 5.56
C VAL A 618 21.96 -4.93 7.07
N LYS A 619 21.81 -6.13 7.63
CA LYS A 619 21.76 -6.31 9.08
C LYS A 619 23.16 -6.31 9.65
N ARG A 620 23.48 -5.30 10.47
CA ARG A 620 24.79 -5.16 11.10
C ARG A 620 24.97 -6.22 12.18
N LYS A 621 26.13 -6.89 12.18
CA LYS A 621 26.40 -8.01 13.08
C LYS A 621 26.54 -7.60 14.55
N THR A 622 27.01 -6.39 14.83
CA THR A 622 27.34 -5.93 16.19
C THR A 622 26.12 -5.68 17.07
N ASP A 623 25.01 -5.23 16.50
CA ASP A 623 23.79 -4.87 17.22
C ASP A 623 22.50 -5.42 16.60
N GLY A 624 22.57 -6.03 15.41
CA GLY A 624 21.43 -6.60 14.71
C GLY A 624 20.54 -5.56 14.02
N GLU A 625 20.96 -4.29 13.95
CA GLU A 625 20.20 -3.22 13.33
C GLU A 625 20.27 -3.26 11.79
N TRP A 626 19.18 -2.82 11.15
CA TRP A 626 19.09 -2.73 9.70
C TRP A 626 19.68 -1.41 9.20
N ILE A 627 20.75 -1.49 8.42
CA ILE A 627 21.50 -0.34 7.91
C ILE A 627 21.21 -0.15 6.43
N LYS A 628 20.69 1.02 6.06
CA LYS A 628 20.45 1.39 4.67
C LYS A 628 21.76 1.59 3.93
N VAL A 629 21.90 0.94 2.77
CA VAL A 629 23.05 1.12 1.88
C VAL A 629 22.74 2.26 0.91
N MET A 630 23.49 3.36 1.04
CA MET A 630 23.31 4.54 0.19
C MET A 630 23.91 4.30 -1.20
N PRO A 631 23.17 4.56 -2.30
CA PRO A 631 23.70 4.44 -3.65
C PRO A 631 24.88 5.39 -3.91
N ILE A 632 25.97 4.83 -4.45
CA ILE A 632 27.10 5.60 -4.99
C ILE A 632 27.14 5.40 -6.49
N ALA A 633 27.08 6.50 -7.25
CA ALA A 633 27.09 6.45 -8.72
C ALA A 633 28.38 5.78 -9.24
N GLY A 634 28.23 4.84 -10.18
CA GLY A 634 29.35 4.10 -10.75
C GLY A 634 30.09 3.21 -9.76
N SER A 635 29.40 2.73 -8.72
CA SER A 635 29.92 1.73 -7.79
C SER A 635 29.20 0.39 -7.94
N TYR A 636 29.82 -0.66 -7.41
CA TYR A 636 29.17 -1.94 -7.15
C TYR A 636 29.13 -2.24 -5.66
N ILE A 637 28.02 -2.79 -5.18
CA ILE A 637 27.96 -3.36 -3.83
C ILE A 637 28.42 -4.81 -3.92
N ILE A 638 29.33 -5.21 -3.04
CA ILE A 638 29.85 -6.55 -2.92
C ILE A 638 29.35 -7.15 -1.61
N ASN A 639 28.86 -8.37 -1.64
CA ASN A 639 28.62 -9.15 -0.44
C ASN A 639 29.16 -10.56 -0.50
N VAL A 640 29.54 -11.04 0.68
CA VAL A 640 30.05 -12.39 0.90
C VAL A 640 28.86 -13.34 1.04
N GLY A 641 28.87 -14.42 0.27
CA GLY A 641 27.87 -15.47 0.37
C GLY A 641 28.28 -16.60 1.31
N ASP A 642 27.36 -17.52 1.56
CA ASP A 642 27.55 -18.60 2.52
C ASP A 642 28.73 -19.51 2.17
N ILE A 643 29.07 -19.71 0.89
CA ILE A 643 30.22 -20.55 0.50
C ILE A 643 31.53 -19.99 1.04
N ILE A 644 31.76 -18.68 0.94
CA ILE A 644 32.98 -18.06 1.47
C ILE A 644 32.96 -18.11 3.01
N GLN A 645 31.80 -17.99 3.64
CA GLN A 645 31.68 -18.20 5.10
C GLN A 645 32.10 -19.63 5.50
N VAL A 646 31.68 -20.65 4.75
CA VAL A 646 32.09 -22.04 4.99
C VAL A 646 33.57 -22.24 4.72
N TRP A 647 34.08 -21.83 3.55
CA TRP A 647 35.50 -21.95 3.19
C TRP A 647 36.41 -21.27 4.22
N SER A 648 36.01 -20.10 4.72
CA SER A 648 36.76 -19.34 5.72
C SER A 648 36.54 -19.79 7.16
N ASN A 649 35.72 -20.84 7.39
CA ASN A 649 35.42 -21.37 8.72
C ASN A 649 34.87 -20.32 9.72
N ASP A 650 33.90 -19.52 9.26
CA ASP A 650 33.31 -18.35 9.96
C ASP A 650 34.23 -17.13 10.13
N GLU A 651 35.44 -17.12 9.54
CA GLU A 651 36.31 -15.92 9.57
C GLU A 651 35.67 -14.76 8.78
N TYR A 652 35.06 -15.04 7.64
CA TYR A 652 34.13 -14.13 6.96
C TYR A 652 32.71 -14.59 7.20
N GLY A 653 31.79 -13.64 7.34
CA GLY A 653 30.39 -13.97 7.60
C GLY A 653 29.48 -13.39 6.54
N SER A 654 28.63 -14.24 5.96
CA SER A 654 27.55 -13.83 5.08
C SER A 654 26.48 -13.09 5.89
N ALA A 655 26.20 -11.85 5.50
CA ALA A 655 25.30 -10.97 6.24
C ALA A 655 23.86 -11.12 5.75
N GLU A 656 22.93 -11.09 6.70
CA GLU A 656 21.51 -11.05 6.41
C GLU A 656 21.16 -9.68 5.83
N HIS A 657 20.45 -9.64 4.72
CA HIS A 657 20.08 -8.42 4.03
C HIS A 657 18.64 -8.52 3.48
N ARG A 658 18.01 -7.36 3.21
CA ARG A 658 16.66 -7.27 2.65
C ARG A 658 16.55 -6.06 1.71
N VAL A 659 15.48 -5.98 0.93
CA VAL A 659 15.22 -4.82 0.06
C VAL A 659 13.88 -4.20 0.45
N VAL A 660 13.90 -2.95 0.92
CA VAL A 660 12.70 -2.14 1.15
C VAL A 660 12.22 -1.51 -0.16
N VAL A 661 10.92 -1.29 -0.26
CA VAL A 661 10.29 -0.63 -1.41
C VAL A 661 9.81 0.76 -1.01
N ASN A 662 9.49 1.58 -2.00
CA ASN A 662 9.02 2.96 -1.80
C ASN A 662 7.78 3.20 -2.68
N SER A 663 6.99 4.23 -2.38
CA SER A 663 5.74 4.54 -3.10
C SER A 663 5.89 5.50 -4.27
N GLU A 664 7.09 6.01 -4.53
CA GLU A 664 7.31 7.16 -5.42
C GLU A 664 7.95 6.77 -6.76
N ARG A 665 9.01 5.95 -6.70
CA ARG A 665 9.88 5.64 -7.85
C ARG A 665 10.09 4.13 -7.96
N GLU A 666 10.03 3.65 -9.21
CA GLU A 666 10.49 2.30 -9.54
C GLU A 666 11.99 2.18 -9.27
N ARG A 667 12.44 0.97 -8.90
CA ARG A 667 13.85 0.67 -8.65
C ARG A 667 14.32 -0.47 -9.55
N PHE A 668 15.54 -0.38 -10.05
CA PHE A 668 16.24 -1.46 -10.73
C PHE A 668 17.49 -1.90 -9.97
N SER A 669 17.81 -3.20 -10.04
CA SER A 669 19.10 -3.70 -9.60
C SER A 669 19.52 -4.97 -10.32
N ILE A 670 20.82 -5.15 -10.48
CA ILE A 670 21.42 -6.20 -11.30
C ILE A 670 22.48 -6.95 -10.47
N PRO A 671 22.09 -7.89 -9.60
CA PRO A 671 23.04 -8.80 -8.95
C PRO A 671 23.59 -9.83 -9.94
N PHE A 672 24.93 -9.94 -9.95
CA PHE A 672 25.69 -11.08 -10.47
C PHE A 672 26.04 -11.99 -9.30
N PHE A 673 25.50 -13.21 -9.30
CA PHE A 673 25.79 -14.23 -8.29
C PHE A 673 26.95 -15.10 -8.78
N PHE A 674 28.12 -14.94 -8.17
CA PHE A 674 29.30 -15.72 -8.51
C PHE A 674 29.32 -17.02 -7.69
N ASN A 675 29.13 -18.14 -8.38
CA ASN A 675 28.93 -19.45 -7.77
C ASN A 675 29.92 -20.47 -8.33
N PRO A 676 30.41 -21.40 -7.51
CA PRO A 676 31.33 -22.44 -7.96
C PRO A 676 30.66 -23.45 -8.88
N SER A 677 31.46 -24.37 -9.41
CA SER A 677 31.01 -25.49 -10.22
C SER A 677 30.13 -26.44 -9.42
N HIS A 678 29.15 -27.02 -10.09
CA HIS A 678 28.14 -27.88 -9.45
C HIS A 678 28.74 -29.13 -8.79
N THR A 679 29.95 -29.53 -9.18
CA THR A 679 30.71 -30.67 -8.64
C THR A 679 31.43 -30.34 -7.33
N VAL A 680 31.57 -29.06 -6.96
CA VAL A 680 32.39 -28.64 -5.82
C VAL A 680 31.83 -29.16 -4.50
N MET A 681 32.70 -29.78 -3.70
CA MET A 681 32.45 -30.12 -2.30
C MET A 681 32.86 -28.93 -1.43
N VAL A 682 31.87 -28.26 -0.85
CA VAL A 682 32.03 -27.10 0.01
C VAL A 682 32.30 -27.58 1.43
N LYS A 683 33.46 -27.19 1.99
CA LYS A 683 33.90 -27.48 3.36
C LYS A 683 34.89 -26.40 3.84
N PRO A 684 35.16 -26.25 5.14
CA PRO A 684 36.23 -25.38 5.62
C PRO A 684 37.56 -25.70 4.93
N LEU A 685 38.30 -24.66 4.53
CA LEU A 685 39.60 -24.83 3.91
C LEU A 685 40.59 -25.42 4.92
N ASP A 686 41.32 -26.44 4.50
CA ASP A 686 42.25 -27.18 5.35
C ASP A 686 43.35 -26.24 5.92
N GLU A 687 43.67 -25.16 5.20
CA GLU A 687 44.63 -24.13 5.61
C GLU A 687 44.13 -23.21 6.74
N LEU A 688 42.81 -23.15 7.00
CA LEU A 688 42.19 -22.24 7.97
C LEU A 688 41.65 -22.95 9.22
N ILE A 689 41.87 -24.27 9.32
CA ILE A 689 41.51 -25.09 10.46
C ILE A 689 42.74 -25.59 11.21
N ASN A 690 42.62 -25.72 12.53
CA ASN A 690 43.66 -26.28 13.40
C ASN A 690 43.03 -26.71 14.74
N ASP A 691 43.84 -27.21 15.67
CA ASP A 691 43.36 -27.67 16.99
C ASP A 691 42.64 -26.57 17.79
N GLN A 692 42.96 -25.29 17.56
CA GLN A 692 42.32 -24.14 18.21
C GLN A 692 41.10 -23.60 17.43
N ASN A 693 41.01 -23.86 16.13
CA ASN A 693 39.89 -23.49 15.25
C ASN A 693 39.46 -24.71 14.41
N PRO A 694 38.79 -25.71 15.01
CA PRO A 694 38.38 -26.92 14.29
C PRO A 694 37.35 -26.59 13.19
N ALA A 695 37.16 -27.53 12.27
CA ALA A 695 36.16 -27.38 11.22
C ALA A 695 34.74 -27.24 11.82
N LYS A 696 34.08 -26.12 11.54
CA LYS A 696 32.73 -25.80 12.03
C LYS A 696 31.62 -26.31 11.12
N TYR A 697 31.96 -26.84 9.95
CA TYR A 697 31.00 -27.25 8.93
C TYR A 697 31.36 -28.62 8.36
N LYS A 698 30.34 -29.46 8.17
CA LYS A 698 30.37 -30.69 7.39
C LYS A 698 30.47 -30.37 5.90
N GLU A 699 31.15 -31.24 5.17
CA GLU A 699 31.23 -31.13 3.71
C GLU A 699 29.88 -31.40 3.03
N TYR A 700 29.61 -30.68 1.95
CA TYR A 700 28.42 -30.88 1.12
C TYR A 700 28.66 -30.52 -0.35
N ASN A 701 27.89 -31.11 -1.27
CA ASN A 701 27.99 -30.80 -2.70
C ASN A 701 27.18 -29.54 -3.07
N TRP A 702 27.82 -28.59 -3.75
CA TRP A 702 27.20 -27.33 -4.17
C TRP A 702 26.05 -27.53 -5.15
N GLY A 703 26.21 -28.34 -6.20
CA GLY A 703 25.16 -28.53 -7.22
C GLY A 703 23.86 -29.07 -6.64
N LYS A 704 23.96 -30.04 -5.71
CA LYS A 704 22.80 -30.57 -4.99
C LYS A 704 22.15 -29.49 -4.10
N PHE A 705 22.95 -28.74 -3.35
CA PHE A 705 22.48 -27.66 -2.49
C PHE A 705 21.77 -26.54 -3.29
N PHE A 706 22.41 -26.05 -4.36
CA PHE A 706 21.91 -25.01 -5.25
C PHE A 706 20.56 -25.40 -5.87
N LYS A 707 20.45 -26.65 -6.34
CA LYS A 707 19.22 -27.17 -6.91
C LYS A 707 18.07 -27.19 -5.90
N THR A 708 18.29 -27.75 -4.71
CA THR A 708 17.23 -27.82 -3.69
C THR A 708 16.71 -26.44 -3.33
N ARG A 709 17.60 -25.43 -3.26
CA ARG A 709 17.23 -24.03 -3.07
C ARG A 709 16.38 -23.49 -4.23
N LYS A 710 16.79 -23.68 -5.49
CA LYS A 710 16.03 -23.21 -6.67
C LYS A 710 14.61 -23.79 -6.78
N ILE A 711 14.39 -25.04 -6.35
CA ILE A 711 13.03 -25.65 -6.35
C ILE A 711 12.10 -24.91 -5.37
N SER A 712 12.61 -24.47 -4.23
CA SER A 712 11.81 -23.76 -3.22
C SER A 712 11.30 -22.39 -3.67
N ASP A 713 11.88 -21.81 -4.73
CA ASP A 713 11.42 -20.55 -5.32
C ASP A 713 10.10 -20.72 -6.11
N PHE A 714 9.71 -21.96 -6.45
CA PHE A 714 8.52 -22.27 -7.26
C PHE A 714 7.33 -22.82 -6.45
N LYS A 715 7.59 -23.49 -5.33
CA LYS A 715 6.56 -24.14 -4.51
C LYS A 715 6.84 -23.89 -3.03
N LYS A 716 5.79 -23.54 -2.29
CA LYS A 716 5.81 -23.55 -0.83
C LYS A 716 6.13 -24.98 -0.38
N LEU A 717 7.26 -25.16 0.30
CA LEU A 717 7.61 -26.43 0.90
C LEU A 717 7.02 -26.48 2.31
N ASP A 718 6.49 -27.64 2.69
CA ASP A 718 5.99 -27.90 4.05
C ASP A 718 7.13 -28.11 5.08
N VAL A 719 8.39 -27.99 4.64
CA VAL A 719 9.61 -28.17 5.42
C VAL A 719 10.55 -26.98 5.20
N GLU A 720 11.42 -26.73 6.17
CA GLU A 720 12.43 -25.67 6.06
C GLU A 720 13.36 -25.92 4.87
N ASN A 721 13.61 -24.86 4.08
CA ASN A 721 14.55 -24.90 2.97
C ASN A 721 15.95 -25.22 3.47
N ILE A 722 16.68 -26.09 2.76
CA ILE A 722 18.07 -26.41 3.14
C ILE A 722 18.91 -25.12 3.24
N GLN A 723 19.53 -24.89 4.40
CA GLN A 723 20.41 -23.77 4.68
C GLN A 723 21.80 -24.29 5.06
N VAL A 724 22.81 -23.41 4.99
CA VAL A 724 24.18 -23.75 5.39
C VAL A 724 24.30 -24.13 6.87
N HIS A 725 23.43 -23.61 7.74
CA HIS A 725 23.43 -23.99 9.16
C HIS A 725 23.09 -25.47 9.39
N HIS A 726 22.43 -26.17 8.47
CA HIS A 726 22.21 -27.62 8.56
C HIS A 726 23.50 -28.43 8.45
N PHE A 727 24.55 -27.84 7.88
CA PHE A 727 25.87 -28.43 7.80
C PHE A 727 26.80 -27.94 8.91
N LYS A 728 26.36 -27.03 9.78
CA LYS A 728 27.17 -26.57 10.91
C LYS A 728 27.27 -27.69 11.94
N GLU A 729 28.48 -27.99 12.39
CA GLU A 729 28.71 -28.92 13.50
C GLU A 729 28.17 -28.27 14.79
N SER A 730 27.45 -29.05 15.59
CA SER A 730 26.97 -28.61 16.91
C SER A 730 28.15 -28.55 17.87
N ASP A 731 28.29 -27.43 18.58
CA ASP A 731 29.31 -27.20 19.61
C ASP A 731 29.28 -28.26 20.73
#